data_AF-A0A821U8L4-F1
#
_entry.id   AF-A0A821U8L4-F1
#
_cell.length_a   1.000
_cell.length_b   1.000
_cell.length_c   1.000
_cell.angle_alpha   90.00
_cell.angle_beta   90.00
_cell.angle_gamma   90.00
#
_symmetry.space_group_name_H-M   'P 1'
#
loop_
_entity.id
_entity.type
_entity.pdbx_description
1 polymer ?
#
loop_
_entity_poly.entity_id
_entity_poly.type
_entity_poly.pdbx_seq_one_letter_code
_entity_poly.pdbx_strand_id
1 'polypeptide(L)'
;NAWDMALDLCLKQLPSVLKQTESGIREPVYEPSSFFADQLTAFSVWLGENSLLTTTLEKEHLKQPEQLPIVLQVLLSQSHRQRALDLLARFLDIGTWAVHLALSVGIFPYVLRLLQATSDDLRPYLVFIWAKILAVDRACQIDIIREKGHEYFISTLTDIRSSNGVRALAAFNLTCLVDNYTKGQDELLPIMPRVLDIFNTPTTYYHETSALFLWSTLFLGQAWHLNAHVCDKAVLFRAPDTLQSLLTTHDSPEVRAACAYALGTYLSSSTSVNELSDLRIEKSKEAATVLIRCLHDGSPLVRQEVLVALHHFLNLLPQTTPIGAINIANSVNRTGSSLCKTVFDKVTEAIQNVASSDPSHEMVQLAETILQHLQKSVSTKFFQWCCSRFRVSNTITRDLGSGIAQQHGASYSEDEDDCFARSGRYWRNHCIRSNPSPLADFQHMRETIFNNRISNAAPLVLRLHPYENYLTVANSHGNLNFYDFDGTPRSNSTLKVGSIGSTINTLDYINAHDRTLICVGTDTSAIRIFDESTHRLISSWIALYDQHTHGHPSHHHRSTTNPPATPNTNISVSQAKFVIDWNQQLCRIYASSSNIDYISLWDVERERCLYTMDTGPSGGIYCLISDSNGYCAAGMGDGTVRCFDTRSRDNAIAIMPSPTQLNRHSPIVTLKADTHDGLLSISNMGQLRRWNLRTGISAELPVPQTSQHISAADIHSTGNVVTLATSNALQFKTCFGDLLFDIKNSKFAQVSCLSFHQYRQLLGVGFKDGSLSIFTGKTNSSAV
;
A
#
# COMPACT_ATOMS: atom_id res chain seq x y z
N ASN A 1 -31.55 -18.19 44.30
CA ASN A 1 -32.21 -18.69 43.05
C ASN A 1 -31.37 -19.74 42.32
N ALA A 2 -30.24 -19.41 41.68
CA ALA A 2 -29.49 -20.41 40.91
C ALA A 2 -28.86 -21.53 41.78
N TRP A 3 -28.38 -21.17 42.97
CA TRP A 3 -27.89 -22.13 43.97
C TRP A 3 -29.01 -23.05 44.47
N ASP A 4 -30.17 -22.50 44.83
CA ASP A 4 -31.30 -23.27 45.35
C ASP A 4 -31.79 -24.29 44.33
N MET A 5 -31.88 -23.91 43.05
CA MET A 5 -32.25 -24.83 41.97
C MET A 5 -31.24 -25.97 41.81
N ALA A 6 -29.94 -25.67 41.86
CA ALA A 6 -28.90 -26.70 41.77
C ALA A 6 -28.95 -27.67 42.96
N LEU A 7 -29.22 -27.15 44.16
CA LEU A 7 -29.38 -27.94 45.38
C LEU A 7 -30.63 -28.84 45.30
N ASP A 8 -31.77 -28.30 44.88
CA ASP A 8 -33.03 -29.05 44.75
C ASP A 8 -32.90 -30.20 43.73
N LEU A 9 -32.28 -29.94 42.58
CA LEU A 9 -32.03 -30.97 41.57
C LEU A 9 -31.10 -32.07 42.08
N CYS A 10 -30.07 -31.71 42.85
CA CYS A 10 -29.16 -32.66 43.48
C CYS A 10 -29.89 -33.53 44.53
N LEU A 11 -30.66 -32.90 45.43
CA LEU A 11 -31.41 -33.59 46.47
C LEU A 11 -32.51 -34.49 45.89
N LYS A 12 -33.11 -34.13 44.75
CA LYS A 12 -34.09 -34.97 44.05
C LYS A 12 -33.49 -36.28 43.54
N GLN A 13 -32.22 -36.31 43.17
CA GLN A 13 -31.53 -37.52 42.70
C GLN A 13 -31.05 -38.43 43.85
N LEU A 14 -30.95 -37.90 45.07
CA LEU A 14 -30.40 -38.62 46.23
C LEU A 14 -31.13 -39.94 46.54
N PRO A 15 -32.48 -40.03 46.56
CA PRO A 15 -33.18 -41.27 46.86
C PRO A 15 -32.96 -42.36 45.81
N SER A 16 -32.83 -42.01 44.53
CA SER A 16 -32.56 -42.97 43.45
C SER A 16 -31.13 -43.49 43.50
N VAL A 17 -30.17 -42.62 43.79
CA VAL A 17 -28.76 -43.00 43.95
C VAL A 17 -28.61 -43.97 45.13
N LEU A 18 -29.20 -43.65 46.30
CA LEU A 18 -29.15 -44.53 47.48
C LEU A 18 -29.72 -45.92 47.21
N LYS A 19 -30.87 -46.02 46.52
CA LYS A 19 -31.48 -47.30 46.14
C LYS A 19 -30.59 -48.13 45.20
N GLN A 20 -29.89 -47.48 44.27
CA GLN A 20 -28.97 -48.17 43.36
C GLN A 20 -27.77 -48.74 44.12
N THR A 21 -27.23 -48.00 45.09
CA THR A 21 -26.14 -48.47 45.95
C THR A 21 -26.56 -49.65 46.83
N GLU A 22 -27.77 -49.61 47.40
CA GLU A 22 -28.35 -50.70 48.21
C GLU A 22 -28.62 -51.97 47.37
N SER A 23 -28.94 -51.81 46.08
CA SER A 23 -29.17 -52.93 45.15
C SER A 23 -27.89 -53.62 44.63
N GLY A 24 -26.71 -53.21 45.10
CA GLY A 24 -25.43 -53.84 44.77
C GLY A 24 -24.78 -53.36 43.46
N ILE A 25 -25.28 -52.26 42.87
CA ILE A 25 -24.67 -51.62 41.69
C ILE A 25 -23.41 -50.87 42.14
N ARG A 26 -22.25 -51.24 41.61
CA ARG A 26 -20.94 -50.69 42.01
C ARG A 26 -20.74 -49.21 41.67
N GLU A 27 -21.43 -48.70 40.65
CA GLU A 27 -21.39 -47.30 40.23
C GLU A 27 -22.83 -46.79 40.02
N PRO A 28 -23.43 -46.10 40.99
CA PRO A 28 -24.75 -45.50 40.80
C PRO A 28 -24.67 -44.37 39.76
N VAL A 29 -25.67 -44.29 38.87
CA VAL A 29 -25.70 -43.31 37.78
C VAL A 29 -26.15 -41.97 38.35
N TYR A 30 -25.20 -41.05 38.52
CA TYR A 30 -25.47 -39.66 38.89
C TYR A 30 -25.45 -38.78 37.64
N GLU A 31 -26.50 -37.98 37.45
CA GLU A 31 -26.57 -37.03 36.34
C GLU A 31 -25.98 -35.68 36.78
N PRO A 32 -24.89 -35.19 36.14
CA PRO A 32 -24.31 -33.90 36.47
C PRO A 32 -25.30 -32.75 36.31
N SER A 33 -25.24 -31.77 37.23
CA SER A 33 -26.08 -30.57 37.18
C SER A 33 -25.83 -29.74 35.91
N SER A 34 -26.90 -29.19 35.33
CA SER A 34 -26.85 -28.28 34.17
C SER A 34 -26.31 -26.88 34.51
N PHE A 35 -26.08 -26.58 35.79
CA PHE A 35 -25.71 -25.24 36.27
C PHE A 35 -24.61 -24.58 35.42
N PHE A 36 -23.50 -25.28 35.17
CA PHE A 36 -22.40 -24.70 34.39
C PHE A 36 -22.77 -24.48 32.91
N ALA A 37 -23.56 -25.38 32.30
CA ALA A 37 -24.01 -25.22 30.93
C ALA A 37 -24.96 -24.00 30.79
N ASP A 38 -25.84 -23.80 31.76
CA ASP A 38 -26.78 -22.67 31.79
C ASP A 38 -26.04 -21.35 31.99
N GLN A 39 -25.04 -21.30 32.88
CA GLN A 39 -24.22 -20.10 33.10
C GLN A 39 -23.35 -19.75 31.89
N LEU A 40 -22.75 -20.74 31.22
CA LEU A 40 -22.04 -20.50 29.95
C LEU A 40 -22.98 -19.99 28.86
N THR A 41 -24.23 -20.46 28.84
CA THR A 41 -25.24 -20.00 27.88
C THR A 41 -25.63 -18.56 28.17
N ALA A 42 -25.89 -18.20 29.44
CA ALA A 42 -26.12 -16.81 29.85
C ALA A 42 -24.96 -15.88 29.47
N PHE A 43 -23.71 -16.33 29.67
CA PHE A 43 -22.54 -15.58 29.26
C PHE A 43 -22.46 -15.41 27.73
N SER A 44 -22.81 -16.45 26.96
CA SER A 44 -22.87 -16.36 25.50
C SER A 44 -23.95 -15.39 24.99
N VAL A 45 -25.09 -15.29 25.69
CA VAL A 45 -26.14 -14.30 25.38
C VAL A 45 -25.65 -12.89 25.66
N TRP A 46 -25.00 -12.67 26.81
CA TRP A 46 -24.39 -11.38 27.14
C TRP A 46 -23.35 -10.96 26.09
N LEU A 47 -22.52 -11.89 25.60
CA LEU A 47 -21.60 -11.62 24.49
C LEU A 47 -22.33 -11.28 23.18
N GLY A 48 -23.45 -11.96 22.89
CA GLY A 48 -24.27 -11.71 21.71
C GLY A 48 -24.90 -10.32 21.70
N GLU A 49 -25.44 -9.86 22.83
CA GLU A 49 -25.99 -8.51 22.99
C GLU A 49 -24.90 -7.43 22.85
N ASN A 50 -23.70 -7.69 23.39
CA ASN A 50 -22.58 -6.75 23.31
C ASN A 50 -21.98 -6.64 21.89
N SER A 51 -22.14 -7.68 21.06
CA SER A 51 -21.77 -7.63 19.64
C SER A 51 -22.70 -6.72 18.81
N LEU A 52 -23.89 -6.39 19.32
CA LEU A 52 -24.89 -5.56 18.62
C LEU A 52 -24.82 -4.07 19.03
N LEU A 53 -24.08 -3.73 20.10
CA LEU A 53 -23.94 -2.35 20.57
C LEU A 53 -22.83 -1.64 19.78
N THR A 54 -23.26 -0.83 18.82
CA THR A 54 -22.44 -0.16 17.79
C THR A 54 -21.77 1.14 18.25
N THR A 55 -22.23 1.79 19.34
CA THR A 55 -21.69 3.11 19.73
C THR A 55 -20.73 3.06 20.93
N THR A 56 -19.64 3.82 20.85
CA THR A 56 -18.61 3.95 21.90
C THR A 56 -19.16 4.54 23.21
N LEU A 57 -20.22 5.35 23.13
CA LEU A 57 -20.88 5.97 24.29
C LEU A 57 -21.70 4.96 25.11
N GLU A 58 -22.23 3.90 24.49
CA GLU A 58 -22.98 2.86 25.21
C GLU A 58 -22.07 1.82 25.86
N LYS A 59 -20.82 1.69 25.37
CA LYS A 59 -19.80 0.78 25.91
C LYS A 59 -19.29 1.17 27.29
N GLU A 60 -19.32 2.45 27.66
CA GLU A 60 -18.87 2.92 28.99
C GLU A 60 -19.87 2.62 30.11
N HIS A 61 -21.12 2.27 29.79
CA HIS A 61 -22.17 1.97 30.77
C HIS A 61 -22.57 0.48 30.82
N LEU A 62 -21.84 -0.39 30.13
CA LEU A 62 -22.11 -1.82 30.14
C LEU A 62 -21.79 -2.44 31.51
N LYS A 63 -22.81 -3.07 32.10
CA LYS A 63 -22.68 -3.85 33.33
C LYS A 63 -21.73 -5.02 33.10
N GLN A 64 -20.71 -5.13 33.96
CA GLN A 64 -19.72 -6.21 33.91
C GLN A 64 -20.40 -7.59 33.97
N PRO A 65 -19.90 -8.59 33.23
CA PRO A 65 -20.51 -9.91 33.20
C PRO A 65 -20.37 -10.62 34.56
N GLU A 66 -21.50 -10.84 35.23
CA GLU A 66 -21.56 -11.51 36.54
C GLU A 66 -21.09 -12.97 36.46
N GLN A 67 -21.14 -13.58 35.27
CA GLN A 67 -20.76 -14.97 35.02
C GLN A 67 -19.25 -15.17 34.85
N LEU A 68 -18.44 -14.11 34.74
CA LEU A 68 -17.00 -14.23 34.47
C LEU A 68 -16.25 -15.07 35.52
N PRO A 69 -16.49 -14.95 36.84
CA PRO A 69 -15.88 -15.84 37.84
C PRO A 69 -16.33 -17.30 37.68
N ILE A 70 -17.55 -17.55 37.20
CA ILE A 70 -18.07 -18.90 36.96
C ILE A 70 -17.34 -19.52 35.77
N VAL A 71 -17.09 -18.76 34.70
CA VAL A 71 -16.29 -19.22 33.55
C VAL A 71 -14.91 -19.71 34.00
N LEU A 72 -14.26 -19.03 34.95
CA LEU A 72 -12.98 -19.47 35.51
C LEU A 72 -13.07 -20.82 36.23
N GLN A 73 -14.13 -21.05 37.01
CA GLN A 73 -14.35 -22.35 37.66
C GLN A 73 -14.59 -23.45 36.63
N VAL A 74 -15.27 -23.13 35.53
CA VAL A 74 -15.53 -24.09 34.44
C VAL A 74 -14.25 -24.49 33.71
N LEU A 75 -13.21 -23.65 33.65
CA LEU A 75 -11.92 -24.00 33.02
C LEU A 75 -11.27 -25.23 33.66
N LEU A 76 -11.53 -25.48 34.95
CA LEU A 76 -11.05 -26.67 35.66
C LEU A 76 -11.75 -27.94 35.18
N SER A 77 -13.04 -27.85 34.82
CA SER A 77 -13.84 -29.00 34.36
C SER A 77 -13.46 -29.41 32.94
N GLN A 78 -13.18 -30.70 32.72
CA GLN A 78 -12.82 -31.22 31.40
C GLN A 78 -13.99 -31.20 30.41
N SER A 79 -15.24 -31.40 30.88
CA SER A 79 -16.42 -31.55 30.01
C SER A 79 -16.83 -30.25 29.29
N HIS A 80 -16.57 -29.10 29.90
CA HIS A 80 -17.00 -27.79 29.40
C HIS A 80 -15.82 -26.87 29.08
N ARG A 81 -14.58 -27.35 29.22
CA ARG A 81 -13.36 -26.55 29.05
C ARG A 81 -13.28 -25.87 27.69
N GLN A 82 -13.53 -26.62 26.62
CA GLN A 82 -13.43 -26.08 25.25
C GLN A 82 -14.43 -24.94 25.03
N ARG A 83 -15.69 -25.13 25.45
CA ARG A 83 -16.73 -24.09 25.35
C ARG A 83 -16.42 -22.88 26.22
N ALA A 84 -15.91 -23.09 27.44
CA ALA A 84 -15.49 -21.99 28.31
C ALA A 84 -14.32 -21.19 27.73
N LEU A 85 -13.32 -21.86 27.13
CA LEU A 85 -12.20 -21.21 26.47
C LEU A 85 -12.61 -20.44 25.20
N ASP A 86 -13.53 -20.98 24.41
CA ASP A 86 -14.11 -20.26 23.25
C ASP A 86 -14.82 -18.98 23.68
N LEU A 87 -15.70 -19.07 24.69
CA LEU A 87 -16.42 -17.90 25.20
C LEU A 87 -15.48 -16.88 25.85
N LEU A 88 -14.46 -17.35 26.55
CA LEU A 88 -13.42 -16.50 27.11
C LEU A 88 -12.62 -15.79 26.00
N ALA A 89 -12.23 -16.51 24.94
CA ALA A 89 -11.54 -15.91 23.80
C ALA A 89 -12.39 -14.79 23.17
N ARG A 90 -13.70 -15.02 22.97
CA ARG A 90 -14.65 -14.01 22.49
C ARG A 90 -14.73 -12.80 23.43
N PHE A 91 -14.75 -13.04 24.75
CA PHE A 91 -14.76 -11.97 25.74
C PHE A 91 -13.49 -11.11 25.69
N LEU A 92 -12.32 -11.74 25.67
CA LEU A 92 -11.03 -11.03 25.59
C LEU A 92 -10.86 -10.29 24.26
N ASP A 93 -11.54 -10.72 23.22
CA ASP A 93 -11.50 -10.02 21.94
C ASP A 93 -12.24 -8.68 21.94
N ILE A 94 -13.22 -8.46 22.82
CA ILE A 94 -14.00 -7.21 22.88
C ILE A 94 -13.07 -5.98 23.04
N GLY A 95 -11.97 -6.14 23.77
CA GLY A 95 -10.93 -5.12 23.86
C GLY A 95 -10.08 -5.23 25.12
N THR A 96 -9.18 -4.25 25.28
CA THR A 96 -8.21 -4.21 26.38
C THR A 96 -8.86 -4.20 27.77
N TRP A 97 -10.02 -3.55 27.93
CA TRP A 97 -10.75 -3.51 29.20
C TRP A 97 -11.19 -4.91 29.66
N ALA A 98 -11.60 -5.78 28.73
CA ALA A 98 -12.03 -7.14 29.02
C ALA A 98 -10.85 -7.99 29.50
N VAL A 99 -9.67 -7.78 28.91
CA VAL A 99 -8.41 -8.42 29.36
C VAL A 99 -8.06 -7.99 30.79
N HIS A 100 -8.11 -6.68 31.08
CA HIS A 100 -7.87 -6.18 32.44
C HIS A 100 -8.87 -6.75 33.45
N LEU A 101 -10.16 -6.84 33.08
CA LEU A 101 -11.17 -7.45 33.94
C LEU A 101 -10.85 -8.93 34.19
N ALA A 102 -10.57 -9.72 33.15
CA ALA A 102 -10.22 -11.14 33.30
C ALA A 102 -8.99 -11.36 34.18
N LEU A 103 -7.95 -10.53 34.04
CA LEU A 103 -6.77 -10.57 34.89
C LEU A 103 -7.10 -10.23 36.35
N SER A 104 -7.98 -9.25 36.59
CA SER A 104 -8.43 -8.87 37.94
C SER A 104 -9.23 -9.96 38.66
N VAL A 105 -10.03 -10.74 37.93
CA VAL A 105 -10.74 -11.91 38.49
C VAL A 105 -9.77 -13.06 38.80
N GLY A 106 -8.55 -13.03 38.26
CA GLY A 106 -7.52 -14.01 38.54
C GLY A 106 -7.46 -15.16 37.53
N ILE A 107 -7.67 -14.88 36.24
CA ILE A 107 -7.60 -15.90 35.19
C ILE A 107 -6.20 -16.48 34.97
N PHE A 108 -5.18 -15.70 35.30
CA PHE A 108 -3.79 -15.95 34.93
C PHE A 108 -3.25 -17.33 35.37
N PRO A 109 -3.38 -17.77 36.63
CA PRO A 109 -2.84 -19.07 37.06
C PRO A 109 -3.52 -20.27 36.38
N TYR A 110 -4.78 -20.12 35.99
CA TYR A 110 -5.54 -21.19 35.33
C TYR A 110 -5.06 -21.40 33.91
N VAL A 111 -4.95 -20.32 33.13
CA VAL A 111 -4.52 -20.39 31.73
C VAL A 111 -3.04 -20.77 31.63
N LEU A 112 -2.22 -20.36 32.60
CA LEU A 112 -0.82 -20.78 32.70
C LEU A 112 -0.67 -22.28 32.91
N ARG A 113 -1.42 -22.87 33.83
CA ARG A 113 -1.44 -24.34 34.02
C ARG A 113 -1.96 -25.09 32.80
N LEU A 114 -2.88 -24.49 32.04
CA LEU A 114 -3.41 -25.11 30.82
C LEU A 114 -2.38 -25.20 29.69
N LEU A 115 -1.28 -24.45 29.71
CA LEU A 115 -0.18 -24.62 28.74
C LEU A 115 0.55 -25.96 28.89
N GLN A 116 0.45 -26.61 30.05
CA GLN A 116 1.01 -27.95 30.27
C GLN A 116 0.10 -29.06 29.73
N ALA A 117 -1.13 -28.73 29.30
CA ALA A 117 -2.06 -29.71 28.75
C ALA A 117 -1.68 -30.10 27.32
N THR A 118 -1.69 -31.41 27.03
CA THR A 118 -1.31 -31.99 25.73
C THR A 118 -2.47 -32.08 24.72
N SER A 119 -3.61 -31.45 24.99
CA SER A 119 -4.80 -31.55 24.12
C SER A 119 -4.70 -30.62 22.91
N ASP A 120 -4.74 -31.21 21.73
CA ASP A 120 -4.65 -30.51 20.44
C ASP A 120 -5.85 -29.58 20.19
N ASP A 121 -7.04 -29.97 20.64
CA ASP A 121 -8.31 -29.25 20.45
C ASP A 121 -8.35 -27.88 21.18
N LEU A 122 -7.51 -27.71 22.21
CA LEU A 122 -7.47 -26.49 23.01
C LEU A 122 -6.47 -25.46 22.48
N ARG A 123 -5.52 -25.89 21.62
CA ARG A 123 -4.42 -25.05 21.14
C ARG A 123 -4.88 -23.74 20.49
N PRO A 124 -5.88 -23.74 19.58
CA PRO A 124 -6.26 -22.50 18.91
C PRO A 124 -6.79 -21.44 19.89
N TYR A 125 -7.55 -21.87 20.91
CA TYR A 125 -8.10 -20.97 21.93
C TYR A 125 -7.03 -20.48 22.90
N LEU A 126 -6.16 -21.36 23.39
CA LEU A 126 -5.11 -21.02 24.35
C LEU A 126 -4.10 -20.04 23.76
N VAL A 127 -3.66 -20.28 22.52
CA VAL A 127 -2.72 -19.39 21.83
C VAL A 127 -3.33 -18.01 21.61
N PHE A 128 -4.62 -17.94 21.27
CA PHE A 128 -5.35 -16.68 21.11
C PHE A 128 -5.52 -15.92 22.44
N ILE A 129 -5.92 -16.60 23.51
CA ILE A 129 -6.05 -16.00 24.85
C ILE A 129 -4.71 -15.39 25.29
N TRP A 130 -3.62 -16.14 25.12
CA TRP A 130 -2.28 -15.64 25.44
C TRP A 130 -1.85 -14.47 24.57
N ALA A 131 -2.22 -14.45 23.28
CA ALA A 131 -1.97 -13.29 22.43
C ALA A 131 -2.68 -12.03 22.94
N LYS A 132 -3.93 -12.15 23.41
CA LYS A 132 -4.66 -11.02 24.00
C LYS A 132 -4.05 -10.57 25.33
N ILE A 133 -3.63 -11.50 26.18
CA ILE A 133 -2.98 -11.18 27.46
C ILE A 133 -1.63 -10.49 27.23
N LEU A 134 -0.74 -11.06 26.41
CA LEU A 134 0.60 -10.53 26.13
C LEU A 134 0.56 -9.21 25.32
N ALA A 135 -0.50 -8.96 24.56
CA ALA A 135 -0.69 -7.67 23.91
C ALA A 135 -0.94 -6.52 24.92
N VAL A 136 -1.50 -6.83 26.09
CA VAL A 136 -1.85 -5.87 27.14
C VAL A 136 -0.78 -5.81 28.24
N ASP A 137 -0.40 -6.95 28.80
CA ASP A 137 0.57 -7.06 29.90
C ASP A 137 1.79 -7.90 29.50
N ARG A 138 2.95 -7.23 29.37
CA ARG A 138 4.23 -7.85 29.03
C ARG A 138 4.93 -8.47 30.24
N ALA A 139 4.54 -8.14 31.47
CA ALA A 139 5.19 -8.68 32.67
C ALA A 139 5.02 -10.21 32.79
N CYS A 140 3.94 -10.75 32.20
CA CYS A 140 3.64 -12.19 32.15
C CYS A 140 4.75 -13.05 31.54
N GLN A 141 5.67 -12.47 30.76
CA GLN A 141 6.77 -13.21 30.12
C GLN A 141 7.64 -13.98 31.11
N ILE A 142 7.86 -13.42 32.31
CA ILE A 142 8.75 -14.01 33.33
C ILE A 142 8.19 -15.34 33.83
N ASP A 143 6.89 -15.38 34.12
CA ASP A 143 6.23 -16.56 34.67
C ASP A 143 6.07 -17.67 33.60
N ILE A 144 5.77 -17.30 32.35
CA ILE A 144 5.66 -18.25 31.24
C ILE A 144 6.99 -18.96 30.99
N ILE A 145 8.10 -18.22 31.01
CA ILE A 145 9.43 -18.77 30.80
C ILE A 145 9.84 -19.67 31.97
N ARG A 146 9.61 -19.21 33.21
CA ARG A 146 9.88 -20.01 34.42
C ARG A 146 9.13 -21.36 34.43
N GLU A 147 7.89 -21.39 33.95
CA GLU A 147 7.07 -22.61 33.89
C GLU A 147 7.20 -23.40 32.58
N LYS A 148 8.16 -23.05 31.71
CA LYS A 148 8.39 -23.66 30.39
C LYS A 148 7.17 -23.63 29.44
N GLY A 149 6.27 -22.67 29.63
CA GLY A 149 5.11 -22.48 28.75
C GLY A 149 5.49 -22.12 27.31
N HIS A 150 6.72 -21.64 27.08
CA HIS A 150 7.23 -21.35 25.74
C HIS A 150 7.32 -22.60 24.84
N GLU A 151 7.54 -23.79 25.40
CA GLU A 151 7.56 -25.07 24.66
C GLU A 151 6.23 -25.34 23.94
N TYR A 152 5.12 -24.92 24.55
CA TYR A 152 3.78 -25.05 23.96
C TYR A 152 3.63 -24.21 22.68
N PHE A 153 4.12 -22.97 22.71
CA PHE A 153 4.07 -22.08 21.53
C PHE A 153 5.02 -22.55 20.43
N ILE A 154 6.19 -23.09 20.78
CA ILE A 154 7.14 -23.68 19.82
C ILE A 154 6.53 -24.90 19.13
N SER A 155 5.93 -25.80 19.91
CA SER A 155 5.23 -26.97 19.39
C SER A 155 4.14 -26.54 18.39
N THR A 156 3.35 -25.53 18.75
CA THR A 156 2.29 -25.01 17.87
C THR A 156 2.83 -24.35 16.60
N LEU A 157 3.89 -23.56 16.69
CA LEU A 157 4.50 -22.90 15.52
C LEU A 157 5.06 -23.90 14.50
N THR A 158 5.59 -25.02 15.01
CA THR A 158 6.27 -26.05 14.22
C THR A 158 5.35 -27.17 13.75
N ASP A 159 4.12 -27.26 14.28
CA ASP A 159 3.11 -28.21 13.81
C ASP A 159 2.51 -27.74 12.47
N ILE A 160 2.88 -28.41 11.39
CA ILE A 160 2.41 -28.14 10.01
C ILE A 160 0.90 -28.39 9.88
N ARG A 161 0.30 -29.20 10.77
CA ARG A 161 -1.14 -29.48 10.74
C ARG A 161 -1.98 -28.31 11.27
N SER A 162 -1.36 -27.37 11.97
CA SER A 162 -2.04 -26.19 12.51
C SER A 162 -2.24 -25.14 11.41
N SER A 163 -3.35 -24.39 11.47
CA SER A 163 -3.60 -23.30 10.53
C SER A 163 -2.53 -22.21 10.64
N ASN A 164 -2.20 -21.56 9.52
CA ASN A 164 -1.18 -20.50 9.48
C ASN A 164 -1.54 -19.32 10.41
N GLY A 165 -2.82 -19.04 10.63
CA GLY A 165 -3.29 -18.04 11.60
C GLY A 165 -2.93 -18.40 13.05
N VAL A 166 -3.15 -19.65 13.47
CA VAL A 166 -2.77 -20.11 14.82
C VAL A 166 -1.25 -20.12 14.99
N ARG A 167 -0.52 -20.52 13.94
CA ARG A 167 0.95 -20.45 13.91
C ARG A 167 1.46 -19.01 14.01
N ALA A 168 0.80 -18.05 13.34
CA ALA A 168 1.14 -16.63 13.44
C ALA A 168 0.90 -16.07 14.85
N LEU A 169 -0.20 -16.46 15.51
CA LEU A 169 -0.45 -16.11 16.92
C LEU A 169 0.60 -16.72 17.86
N ALA A 170 1.04 -17.94 17.59
CA ALA A 170 2.14 -18.56 18.34
C ALA A 170 3.46 -17.80 18.14
N ALA A 171 3.77 -17.38 16.90
CA ALA A 171 4.93 -16.54 16.60
C ALA A 171 4.84 -15.17 17.30
N PHE A 172 3.67 -14.55 17.35
CA PHE A 172 3.42 -13.32 18.11
C PHE A 172 3.70 -13.51 19.60
N ASN A 173 3.16 -14.57 20.21
CA ASN A 173 3.39 -14.88 21.62
C ASN A 173 4.89 -15.05 21.90
N LEU A 174 5.59 -15.83 21.08
CA LEU A 174 7.05 -15.99 21.17
C LEU A 174 7.80 -14.65 21.02
N THR A 175 7.36 -13.79 20.10
CA THR A 175 7.94 -12.45 19.94
C THR A 175 7.78 -11.62 21.21
N CYS A 176 6.63 -11.71 21.87
CA CYS A 176 6.36 -11.01 23.13
C CYS A 176 7.18 -11.53 24.31
N LEU A 177 7.52 -12.82 24.33
CA LEU A 177 8.34 -13.44 25.40
C LEU A 177 9.82 -13.03 25.35
N VAL A 178 10.24 -12.53 24.19
CA VAL A 178 11.63 -12.19 23.87
C VAL A 178 11.89 -10.68 23.94
N ASP A 179 10.81 -9.89 23.84
CA ASP A 179 10.84 -8.44 23.83
C ASP A 179 11.51 -7.87 25.09
N ASN A 180 12.70 -7.29 24.91
CA ASN A 180 13.52 -6.71 25.98
C ASN A 180 13.79 -7.66 27.16
N TYR A 181 13.84 -8.98 26.92
CA TYR A 181 14.06 -9.99 27.96
C TYR A 181 15.17 -10.99 27.59
N THR A 182 16.37 -10.77 28.13
CA THR A 182 17.59 -11.54 27.77
C THR A 182 17.51 -13.03 28.09
N LYS A 183 16.94 -13.41 29.24
CA LYS A 183 16.78 -14.84 29.58
C LYS A 183 15.85 -15.56 28.59
N GLY A 184 14.80 -14.90 28.12
CA GLY A 184 13.90 -15.45 27.10
C GLY A 184 14.57 -15.56 25.73
N GLN A 185 15.39 -14.56 25.36
CA GLN A 185 16.20 -14.63 24.14
C GLN A 185 17.14 -15.84 24.13
N ASP A 186 17.82 -16.11 25.25
CA ASP A 186 18.76 -17.23 25.35
C ASP A 186 18.05 -18.60 25.32
N GLU A 187 16.90 -18.73 25.98
CA GLU A 187 16.10 -19.96 25.95
C GLU A 187 15.48 -20.24 24.57
N LEU A 188 15.12 -19.20 23.82
CA LEU A 188 14.45 -19.31 22.52
C LEU A 188 15.41 -19.37 21.31
N LEU A 189 16.70 -19.24 21.56
CA LEU A 189 17.76 -19.38 20.56
C LEU A 189 17.72 -20.69 19.75
N PRO A 190 17.47 -21.89 20.33
CA PRO A 190 17.48 -23.16 19.58
C PRO A 190 16.38 -23.28 18.52
N ILE A 191 15.36 -22.43 18.57
CA ILE A 191 14.21 -22.49 17.65
C ILE A 191 14.46 -21.70 16.37
N MET A 192 15.45 -20.79 16.36
CA MET A 192 15.77 -19.96 15.19
C MET A 192 15.86 -20.75 13.87
N PRO A 193 16.59 -21.89 13.78
CA PRO A 193 16.65 -22.67 12.53
C PRO A 193 15.26 -23.13 12.06
N ARG A 194 14.40 -23.56 12.99
CA ARG A 194 13.05 -24.01 12.68
C ARG A 194 12.16 -22.87 12.17
N VAL A 195 12.40 -21.63 12.64
CA VAL A 195 11.71 -20.44 12.11
C VAL A 195 12.21 -20.12 10.71
N LEU A 196 13.52 -20.26 10.46
CA LEU A 196 14.10 -20.05 9.13
C LEU A 196 13.58 -21.08 8.11
N ASP A 197 13.34 -22.32 8.55
CA ASP A 197 12.73 -23.36 7.71
C ASP A 197 11.33 -22.97 7.24
N ILE A 198 10.55 -22.23 8.04
CA ILE A 198 9.22 -21.73 7.64
C ILE A 198 9.33 -20.86 6.38
N PHE A 199 10.36 -20.03 6.28
CA PHE A 199 10.56 -19.16 5.11
C PHE A 199 10.97 -19.93 3.86
N ASN A 200 11.63 -21.08 4.03
CA ASN A 200 12.10 -21.93 2.93
C ASN A 200 11.02 -22.92 2.44
N THR A 201 9.94 -23.12 3.19
CA THR A 201 8.84 -23.97 2.74
C THR A 201 8.09 -23.34 1.56
N PRO A 202 7.92 -24.04 0.42
CA PRO A 202 7.22 -23.50 -0.73
C PRO A 202 5.76 -23.28 -0.39
N THR A 203 5.34 -22.01 -0.34
CA THR A 203 3.98 -21.62 0.03
C THR A 203 3.05 -21.74 -1.18
N THR A 204 2.00 -22.55 -1.07
CA THR A 204 0.98 -22.71 -2.13
C THR A 204 -0.09 -21.61 -2.09
N TYR A 205 -0.23 -20.91 -0.95
CA TYR A 205 -1.23 -19.87 -0.70
C TYR A 205 -0.57 -18.62 -0.09
N TYR A 206 -0.38 -17.58 -0.91
CA TYR A 206 0.38 -16.36 -0.55
C TYR A 206 -0.29 -15.48 0.52
N HIS A 207 -1.62 -15.48 0.62
CA HIS A 207 -2.34 -14.56 1.52
C HIS A 207 -2.46 -15.06 2.97
N GLU A 208 -2.42 -16.37 3.21
CA GLU A 208 -2.50 -16.94 4.56
C GLU A 208 -1.14 -16.92 5.29
N THR A 209 -0.05 -16.79 4.54
CA THR A 209 1.32 -16.91 5.03
C THR A 209 1.94 -15.58 5.41
N SER A 210 1.39 -14.45 4.96
CA SER A 210 1.94 -13.11 5.21
C SER A 210 2.01 -12.79 6.71
N ALA A 211 0.95 -13.07 7.48
CA ALA A 211 0.93 -12.85 8.92
C ALA A 211 1.90 -13.75 9.68
N LEU A 212 2.05 -15.01 9.24
CA LEU A 212 3.02 -15.93 9.79
C LEU A 212 4.44 -15.42 9.53
N PHE A 213 4.74 -15.02 8.29
CA PHE A 213 6.04 -14.49 7.90
C PHE A 213 6.36 -13.18 8.65
N LEU A 214 5.38 -12.29 8.79
CA LEU A 214 5.49 -11.05 9.55
C LEU A 214 5.95 -11.32 10.99
N TRP A 215 5.21 -12.16 11.71
CA TRP A 215 5.50 -12.43 13.13
C TRP A 215 6.73 -13.31 13.34
N SER A 216 7.01 -14.25 12.42
CA SER A 216 8.26 -15.01 12.43
C SER A 216 9.49 -14.11 12.23
N THR A 217 9.39 -13.11 11.35
CA THR A 217 10.47 -12.14 11.13
C THR A 217 10.61 -11.18 12.32
N LEU A 218 9.51 -10.69 12.88
CA LEU A 218 9.54 -9.86 14.10
C LEU A 218 10.10 -10.61 15.30
N PHE A 219 9.78 -11.90 15.44
CA PHE A 219 10.39 -12.78 16.44
C PHE A 219 11.92 -12.79 16.31
N LEU A 220 12.45 -13.02 15.10
CA LEU A 220 13.89 -12.99 14.86
C LEU A 220 14.49 -11.62 15.21
N GLY A 221 13.84 -10.54 14.77
CA GLY A 221 14.26 -9.16 15.07
C GLY A 221 14.37 -8.85 16.56
N GLN A 222 13.44 -9.35 17.37
CA GLN A 222 13.45 -9.19 18.82
C GLN A 222 14.42 -10.15 19.52
N ALA A 223 14.62 -11.35 18.98
CA ALA A 223 15.47 -12.38 19.57
C ALA A 223 16.93 -11.96 19.69
N TRP A 224 17.42 -11.19 18.73
CA TRP A 224 18.77 -10.66 18.75
C TRP A 224 18.86 -9.17 19.10
N HIS A 225 17.74 -8.54 19.49
CA HIS A 225 17.73 -7.14 19.86
C HIS A 225 18.58 -6.93 21.12
N LEU A 226 19.58 -6.04 21.03
CA LEU A 226 20.54 -5.72 22.09
C LEU A 226 21.30 -6.94 22.67
N ASN A 227 21.36 -8.06 21.94
CA ASN A 227 22.03 -9.29 22.37
C ASN A 227 23.04 -9.77 21.31
N ALA A 228 24.31 -9.44 21.52
CA ALA A 228 25.40 -9.75 20.59
C ALA A 228 25.62 -11.26 20.41
N HIS A 229 25.49 -12.05 21.47
CA HIS A 229 25.71 -13.50 21.45
C HIS A 229 24.71 -14.22 20.54
N VAL A 230 23.45 -13.79 20.53
CA VAL A 230 22.43 -14.33 19.63
C VAL A 230 22.71 -13.94 18.18
N CYS A 231 23.21 -12.72 17.93
CA CYS A 231 23.56 -12.26 16.58
C CYS A 231 24.64 -13.12 15.93
N ASP A 232 25.70 -13.43 16.67
CA ASP A 232 26.82 -14.21 16.13
C ASP A 232 26.38 -15.63 15.77
N LYS A 233 25.47 -16.21 16.57
CA LYS A 233 24.85 -17.51 16.25
C LYS A 233 23.88 -17.43 15.07
N ALA A 234 23.12 -16.33 14.94
CA ALA A 234 22.20 -16.13 13.83
C ALA A 234 22.92 -16.07 12.47
N VAL A 235 24.17 -15.56 12.44
CA VAL A 235 25.03 -15.58 11.24
C VAL A 235 25.34 -17.01 10.79
N LEU A 236 25.60 -17.92 11.74
CA LEU A 236 25.87 -19.33 11.43
C LEU A 236 24.66 -20.03 10.78
N PHE A 237 23.45 -19.63 11.18
CA PHE A 237 22.21 -20.14 10.59
C PHE A 237 21.81 -19.42 9.29
N ARG A 238 22.62 -18.47 8.79
CA ARG A 238 22.34 -17.66 7.59
C ARG A 238 21.05 -16.85 7.68
N ALA A 239 20.61 -16.48 8.90
CA ALA A 239 19.40 -15.68 9.09
C ALA A 239 19.44 -14.34 8.32
N PRO A 240 20.54 -13.55 8.34
CA PRO A 240 20.60 -12.30 7.58
C PRO A 240 20.46 -12.48 6.07
N ASP A 241 20.97 -13.56 5.49
CA ASP A 241 20.85 -13.86 4.06
C ASP A 241 19.38 -14.11 3.68
N THR A 242 18.67 -14.90 4.50
CA THR A 242 17.24 -15.20 4.28
C THR A 242 16.38 -13.94 4.37
N LEU A 243 16.64 -13.06 5.34
CA LEU A 243 15.92 -11.80 5.50
C LEU A 243 16.16 -10.84 4.32
N GLN A 244 17.39 -10.78 3.79
CA GLN A 244 17.70 -10.00 2.59
C GLN A 244 16.95 -10.52 1.35
N SER A 245 16.85 -11.85 1.20
CA SER A 245 16.07 -12.47 0.13
C SER A 245 14.58 -12.13 0.27
N LEU A 246 14.01 -12.27 1.48
CA LEU A 246 12.60 -11.96 1.74
C LEU A 246 12.28 -10.48 1.50
N LEU A 247 13.14 -9.57 1.96
CA LEU A 247 13.00 -8.13 1.75
C LEU A 247 12.86 -7.78 0.27
N THR A 248 13.60 -8.47 -0.60
CA THR A 248 13.61 -8.20 -2.04
C THR A 248 12.63 -9.05 -2.85
N THR A 249 11.97 -10.06 -2.29
CA THR A 249 11.10 -10.98 -3.06
C THR A 249 9.66 -11.01 -2.59
N HIS A 250 9.39 -10.66 -1.33
CA HIS A 250 8.06 -10.80 -0.75
C HIS A 250 7.09 -9.71 -1.24
N ASP A 251 5.84 -10.12 -1.50
CA ASP A 251 4.79 -9.26 -2.07
C ASP A 251 4.17 -8.28 -1.05
N SER A 252 4.00 -8.71 0.21
CA SER A 252 3.43 -7.87 1.28
C SER A 252 4.44 -6.82 1.79
N PRO A 253 4.07 -5.51 1.83
CA PRO A 253 4.94 -4.46 2.37
C PRO A 253 5.19 -4.58 3.87
N GLU A 254 4.24 -5.11 4.65
CA GLU A 254 4.41 -5.30 6.10
C GLU A 254 5.53 -6.29 6.41
N VAL A 255 5.61 -7.39 5.65
CA VAL A 255 6.67 -8.39 5.80
C VAL A 255 8.02 -7.81 5.36
N ARG A 256 8.06 -7.01 4.28
CA ARG A 256 9.28 -6.28 3.87
C ARG A 256 9.75 -5.31 4.95
N ALA A 257 8.84 -4.54 5.55
CA ALA A 257 9.14 -3.62 6.63
C ALA A 257 9.66 -4.38 7.88
N ALA A 258 9.06 -5.53 8.22
CA ALA A 258 9.57 -6.37 9.30
C ALA A 258 10.96 -6.95 9.02
N CYS A 259 11.27 -7.31 7.77
CA CYS A 259 12.62 -7.75 7.39
C CYS A 259 13.63 -6.60 7.56
N ALA A 260 13.27 -5.38 7.15
CA ALA A 260 14.10 -4.19 7.37
C ALA A 260 14.28 -3.89 8.86
N TYR A 261 13.22 -4.00 9.66
CA TYR A 261 13.28 -3.88 11.12
C TYR A 261 14.22 -4.92 11.75
N ALA A 262 14.09 -6.20 11.40
CA ALA A 262 14.90 -7.28 11.94
C ALA A 262 16.38 -7.17 11.53
N LEU A 263 16.67 -6.73 10.30
CA LEU A 263 18.02 -6.39 9.87
C LEU A 263 18.55 -5.17 10.64
N GLY A 264 17.70 -4.16 10.87
CA GLY A 264 18.05 -2.97 11.66
C GLY A 264 18.40 -3.30 13.11
N THR A 265 17.67 -4.21 13.77
CA THR A 265 17.99 -4.64 15.14
C THR A 265 19.25 -5.48 15.21
N TYR A 266 19.51 -6.30 14.18
CA TYR A 266 20.75 -7.07 14.03
C TYR A 266 21.99 -6.15 13.91
N LEU A 267 21.83 -5.01 13.22
CA LEU A 267 22.89 -4.00 13.06
C LEU A 267 23.09 -3.16 14.34
N SER A 268 22.04 -3.00 15.15
CA SER A 268 22.10 -2.20 16.38
C SER A 268 22.77 -2.90 17.57
N SER A 269 22.82 -4.23 17.58
CA SER A 269 23.17 -5.05 18.76
C SER A 269 24.69 -5.20 19.00
N SER A 270 25.50 -4.23 18.59
CA SER A 270 26.96 -4.26 18.77
C SER A 270 27.40 -3.58 20.06
N THR A 271 27.97 -4.33 20.99
CA THR A 271 28.79 -3.79 22.08
C THR A 271 30.25 -3.81 21.64
N SER A 272 30.82 -2.65 21.31
CA SER A 272 32.23 -2.43 20.93
C SER A 272 32.75 -3.22 19.70
N VAL A 273 33.40 -2.51 18.77
CA VAL A 273 33.94 -3.05 17.50
C VAL A 273 34.99 -4.16 17.69
N ASN A 274 35.62 -4.24 18.87
CA ASN A 274 36.69 -5.19 19.16
C ASN A 274 36.22 -6.63 19.40
N GLU A 275 34.90 -6.86 19.54
CA GLU A 275 34.31 -8.18 19.81
C GLU A 275 33.52 -8.74 18.62
N LEU A 276 33.42 -8.02 17.49
CA LEU A 276 32.70 -8.52 16.33
C LEU A 276 33.53 -9.54 15.55
N SER A 277 32.92 -10.69 15.24
CA SER A 277 33.49 -11.63 14.27
C SER A 277 33.60 -10.99 12.87
N ASP A 278 34.70 -11.27 12.16
CA ASP A 278 34.92 -10.75 10.79
C ASP A 278 33.75 -11.10 9.85
N LEU A 279 33.18 -12.29 10.03
CA LEU A 279 32.01 -12.78 9.29
C LEU A 279 30.77 -11.90 9.51
N ARG A 280 30.54 -11.42 10.73
CA ARG A 280 29.41 -10.52 11.05
C ARG A 280 29.60 -9.15 10.40
N ILE A 281 30.83 -8.65 10.31
CA ILE A 281 31.12 -7.38 9.64
C ILE A 281 30.85 -7.50 8.13
N GLU A 282 31.27 -8.58 7.49
CA GLU A 282 31.01 -8.84 6.07
C GLU A 282 29.51 -8.92 5.78
N LYS A 283 28.77 -9.71 6.58
CA LYS A 283 27.31 -9.83 6.43
C LYS A 283 26.55 -8.53 6.70
N SER A 284 27.03 -7.71 7.63
CA SER A 284 26.46 -6.38 7.88
C SER A 284 26.64 -5.45 6.67
N LYS A 285 27.79 -5.52 5.97
CA LYS A 285 28.02 -4.76 4.74
C LYS A 285 27.12 -5.23 3.60
N GLU A 286 26.96 -6.55 3.43
CA GLU A 286 26.02 -7.12 2.44
C GLU A 286 24.60 -6.62 2.70
N ALA A 287 24.11 -6.73 3.93
CA ALA A 287 22.79 -6.24 4.33
C ALA A 287 22.61 -4.75 4.03
N ALA A 288 23.61 -3.90 4.34
CA ALA A 288 23.56 -2.48 4.02
C ALA A 288 23.42 -2.20 2.51
N THR A 289 24.08 -2.97 1.65
CA THR A 289 23.95 -2.79 0.19
C THR A 289 22.56 -3.16 -0.33
N VAL A 290 21.92 -4.18 0.26
CA VAL A 290 20.54 -4.55 -0.07
C VAL A 290 19.54 -3.52 0.45
N LEU A 291 19.75 -3.02 1.67
CA LEU A 291 18.94 -1.96 2.27
C LEU A 291 18.95 -0.68 1.41
N ILE A 292 20.11 -0.27 0.87
CA ILE A 292 20.17 0.88 -0.07
C ILE A 292 19.24 0.69 -1.27
N ARG A 293 19.19 -0.52 -1.87
CA ARG A 293 18.29 -0.79 -3.01
C ARG A 293 16.82 -0.70 -2.60
N CYS A 294 16.50 -1.03 -1.36
CA CYS A 294 15.14 -1.01 -0.83
C CYS A 294 14.67 0.39 -0.40
N LEU A 295 15.55 1.41 -0.43
CA LEU A 295 15.13 2.82 -0.34
C LEU A 295 14.25 3.25 -1.53
N HIS A 296 14.21 2.44 -2.59
CA HIS A 296 13.38 2.67 -3.77
C HIS A 296 12.06 1.89 -3.75
N ASP A 297 11.69 1.29 -2.61
CA ASP A 297 10.41 0.61 -2.44
C ASP A 297 9.25 1.61 -2.56
N GLY A 298 8.09 1.18 -3.07
CA GLY A 298 6.91 2.04 -3.19
C GLY A 298 6.32 2.36 -1.82
N SER A 299 6.48 1.46 -0.86
CA SER A 299 5.91 1.60 0.47
C SER A 299 6.70 2.55 1.37
N PRO A 300 6.10 3.65 1.86
CA PRO A 300 6.77 4.52 2.82
C PRO A 300 7.10 3.79 4.13
N LEU A 301 6.28 2.80 4.51
CA LEU A 301 6.49 1.97 5.70
C LEU A 301 7.83 1.21 5.62
N VAL A 302 8.10 0.58 4.48
CA VAL A 302 9.35 -0.16 4.24
C VAL A 302 10.52 0.81 4.24
N ARG A 303 10.41 1.94 3.50
CA ARG A 303 11.51 2.91 3.42
C ARG A 303 11.87 3.51 4.78
N GLN A 304 10.89 3.76 5.65
CA GLN A 304 11.14 4.29 7.00
C GLN A 304 11.96 3.32 7.85
N GLU A 305 11.61 2.03 7.85
CA GLU A 305 12.39 1.00 8.55
C GLU A 305 13.78 0.82 7.95
N VAL A 306 13.91 0.89 6.62
CA VAL A 306 15.20 0.83 5.92
C VAL A 306 16.10 1.99 6.33
N LEU A 307 15.58 3.23 6.41
CA LEU A 307 16.36 4.38 6.87
C LEU A 307 16.86 4.19 8.32
N VAL A 308 16.02 3.70 9.22
CA VAL A 308 16.41 3.42 10.60
C VAL A 308 17.44 2.29 10.68
N ALA A 309 17.31 1.24 9.86
CA ALA A 309 18.31 0.18 9.76
C ALA A 309 19.66 0.70 9.25
N LEU A 310 19.66 1.59 8.25
CA LEU A 310 20.87 2.24 7.75
C LEU A 310 21.50 3.18 8.79
N HIS A 311 20.70 3.87 9.60
CA HIS A 311 21.19 4.65 10.74
C HIS A 311 21.93 3.77 11.76
N HIS A 312 21.36 2.61 12.11
CA HIS A 312 22.05 1.65 12.98
C HIS A 312 23.36 1.14 12.36
N PHE A 313 23.42 0.95 11.04
CA PHE A 313 24.68 0.60 10.36
C PHE A 313 25.74 1.69 10.49
N LEU A 314 25.38 2.97 10.39
CA LEU A 314 26.33 4.08 10.55
C LEU A 314 26.90 4.15 11.97
N ASN A 315 26.12 3.75 12.98
CA ASN A 315 26.56 3.70 14.37
C ASN A 315 27.57 2.58 14.68
N LEU A 316 27.79 1.62 13.78
CA LEU A 316 28.81 0.59 13.94
C LEU A 316 30.25 1.12 13.81
N LEU A 317 30.45 2.36 13.35
CA LEU A 317 31.79 2.97 13.21
C LEU A 317 32.34 3.44 14.56
N PRO A 318 33.58 3.07 14.95
CA PRO A 318 34.26 3.66 16.10
C PRO A 318 34.69 5.10 15.77
N GLN A 319 34.39 6.05 16.66
CA GLN A 319 34.64 7.49 16.48
C GLN A 319 36.11 7.94 16.47
N THR A 320 37.07 7.10 16.10
CA THR A 320 38.49 7.46 16.15
C THR A 320 39.03 8.16 14.90
N THR A 321 38.17 8.52 13.94
CA THR A 321 38.55 9.45 12.86
C THR A 321 37.52 10.58 12.73
N PRO A 322 37.87 11.84 13.01
CA PRO A 322 37.03 12.98 12.69
C PRO A 322 37.16 13.24 11.20
N ILE A 323 36.46 12.48 10.36
CA ILE A 323 36.40 12.75 8.92
C ILE A 323 34.96 12.55 8.44
N GLY A 324 34.29 13.65 8.13
CA GLY A 324 33.02 13.64 7.41
C GLY A 324 32.17 14.91 7.56
N ALA A 325 32.37 15.70 8.62
CA ALA A 325 31.50 16.85 8.90
C ALA A 325 31.98 18.21 8.34
N ILE A 326 33.14 18.33 7.68
CA ILE A 326 33.65 19.67 7.26
C ILE A 326 34.18 19.80 5.81
N ASN A 327 34.33 18.75 4.97
CA ASN A 327 34.98 18.94 3.66
C ASN A 327 34.25 18.46 2.37
N ILE A 328 32.95 18.18 2.41
CA ILE A 328 32.20 17.84 1.18
C ILE A 328 31.58 19.09 0.51
N ALA A 329 31.54 20.24 1.19
CA ALA A 329 31.09 21.50 0.60
C ALA A 329 32.08 22.14 -0.40
N ASN A 330 33.31 21.63 -0.53
CA ASN A 330 34.34 22.19 -1.42
C ASN A 330 34.79 21.29 -2.58
N SER A 331 34.20 20.09 -2.76
CA SER A 331 34.59 19.18 -3.87
C SER A 331 33.70 19.25 -5.12
N VAL A 332 32.77 20.21 -5.19
CA VAL A 332 31.95 20.43 -6.39
C VAL A 332 32.78 20.90 -7.60
N ASN A 333 34.04 21.32 -7.39
CA ASN A 333 34.94 21.72 -8.48
C ASN A 333 36.26 20.93 -8.46
N ARG A 334 36.24 19.65 -8.87
CA ARG A 334 37.36 19.04 -9.60
C ARG A 334 36.94 17.71 -10.24
N THR A 335 36.97 17.74 -11.56
CA THR A 335 36.78 16.63 -12.49
C THR A 335 37.63 15.41 -12.16
N GLY A 336 37.00 14.23 -12.16
CA GLY A 336 37.62 12.96 -12.56
C GLY A 336 38.73 12.41 -11.67
N SER A 337 38.38 11.73 -10.58
CA SER A 337 39.14 10.56 -10.11
C SER A 337 38.23 9.62 -9.32
N SER A 338 38.18 8.36 -9.76
CA SER A 338 37.40 7.27 -9.17
C SER A 338 38.09 6.78 -7.88
N LEU A 339 37.85 7.43 -6.75
CA LEU A 339 38.09 6.79 -5.45
C LEU A 339 37.02 5.73 -5.21
N CYS A 340 37.42 4.51 -4.85
CA CYS A 340 36.51 3.44 -4.45
C CYS A 340 35.71 3.91 -3.21
N LYS A 341 34.49 4.41 -3.41
CA LYS A 341 33.56 4.77 -2.33
C LYS A 341 33.35 3.55 -1.43
N THR A 342 33.57 3.73 -0.13
CA THR A 342 33.28 2.68 0.85
C THR A 342 31.76 2.44 0.92
N VAL A 343 31.33 1.29 1.46
CA VAL A 343 29.89 1.02 1.66
C VAL A 343 29.25 2.11 2.53
N PHE A 344 29.98 2.64 3.51
CA PHE A 344 29.53 3.73 4.38
C PHE A 344 29.29 5.05 3.64
N ASP A 345 30.18 5.40 2.69
CA ASP A 345 29.99 6.58 1.85
C ASP A 345 28.71 6.46 1.00
N LYS A 346 28.46 5.26 0.46
CA LYS A 346 27.24 4.97 -0.31
C LYS A 346 25.98 5.06 0.55
N VAL A 347 26.02 4.59 1.81
CA VAL A 347 24.90 4.72 2.75
C VAL A 347 24.62 6.20 3.04
N THR A 348 25.67 6.98 3.31
CA THR A 348 25.53 8.41 3.63
C THR A 348 24.97 9.20 2.44
N GLU A 349 25.48 8.94 1.23
CA GLU A 349 24.97 9.52 -0.02
C GLU A 349 23.50 9.12 -0.26
N ALA A 350 23.14 7.87 0.00
CA ALA A 350 21.75 7.41 -0.14
C ALA A 350 20.80 8.14 0.83
N ILE A 351 21.19 8.34 2.09
CA ILE A 351 20.38 9.09 3.08
C ILE A 351 20.27 10.57 2.67
N GLN A 352 21.34 11.19 2.17
CA GLN A 352 21.32 12.56 1.63
C GLN A 352 20.40 12.70 0.42
N ASN A 353 20.38 11.69 -0.46
CA ASN A 353 19.45 11.66 -1.60
C ASN A 353 18.00 11.60 -1.11
N VAL A 354 17.70 10.78 -0.09
CA VAL A 354 16.36 10.73 0.50
C VAL A 354 15.97 12.06 1.15
N ALA A 355 16.88 12.70 1.90
CA ALA A 355 16.61 14.01 2.51
C ALA A 355 16.34 15.12 1.47
N SER A 356 16.92 15.03 0.27
CA SER A 356 16.76 16.05 -0.77
C SER A 356 15.64 15.78 -1.76
N SER A 357 15.31 14.51 -2.03
CA SER A 357 14.46 14.12 -3.16
C SER A 357 13.21 13.33 -2.80
N ASP A 358 13.06 12.83 -1.56
CA ASP A 358 11.91 12.00 -1.20
C ASP A 358 10.61 12.84 -1.20
N PRO A 359 9.52 12.32 -1.79
CA PRO A 359 8.25 13.06 -1.86
C PRO A 359 7.51 13.15 -0.53
N SER A 360 7.80 12.27 0.44
CA SER A 360 7.14 12.29 1.74
C SER A 360 7.90 13.14 2.76
N HIS A 361 7.18 14.08 3.36
CA HIS A 361 7.74 14.97 4.38
C HIS A 361 8.25 14.20 5.61
N GLU A 362 7.54 13.14 6.02
CA GLU A 362 7.93 12.31 7.17
C GLU A 362 9.30 11.65 6.96
N MET A 363 9.59 11.19 5.73
CA MET A 363 10.87 10.58 5.37
C MET A 363 11.99 11.60 5.31
N VAL A 364 11.74 12.78 4.72
CA VAL A 364 12.71 13.88 4.68
C VAL A 364 13.10 14.30 6.10
N GLN A 365 12.12 14.49 6.99
CA GLN A 365 12.36 14.84 8.38
C GLN A 365 13.17 13.76 9.11
N LEU A 366 12.85 12.48 8.88
CA LEU A 366 13.59 11.36 9.46
C LEU A 366 15.04 11.32 8.95
N ALA A 367 15.26 11.49 7.64
CA ALA A 367 16.60 11.53 7.05
C ALA A 367 17.42 12.73 7.54
N GLU A 368 16.82 13.92 7.64
CA GLU A 368 17.47 15.11 8.21
C GLU A 368 17.85 14.92 9.68
N THR A 369 16.95 14.35 10.49
CA THR A 369 17.27 14.07 11.90
C THR A 369 18.41 13.06 12.05
N ILE A 370 18.48 12.03 11.19
CA ILE A 370 19.59 11.07 11.15
C ILE A 370 20.91 11.77 10.80
N LEU A 371 20.91 12.64 9.78
CA LEU A 371 22.11 13.36 9.33
C LEU A 371 22.60 14.38 10.38
N GLN A 372 21.68 15.05 11.10
CA GLN A 372 22.02 16.01 12.13
C GLN A 372 22.47 15.36 13.45
N HIS A 373 21.89 14.20 13.81
CA HIS A 373 22.07 13.56 15.11
C HIS A 373 22.46 12.08 14.98
N LEU A 374 23.60 11.80 14.31
CA LEU A 374 24.14 10.44 14.14
C LEU A 374 24.19 9.65 15.47
N GLN A 375 24.51 10.29 16.59
CA GLN A 375 24.64 9.62 17.90
C GLN A 375 23.32 9.29 18.60
N LYS A 376 22.18 9.86 18.17
CA LYS A 376 20.89 9.62 18.83
C LYS A 376 20.27 8.35 18.25
N SER A 377 19.87 7.40 19.08
CA SER A 377 19.10 6.24 18.60
C SER A 377 17.75 6.72 18.08
N VAL A 378 17.54 6.57 16.77
CA VAL A 378 16.24 6.80 16.12
C VAL A 378 15.58 5.44 16.03
N SER A 379 14.35 5.33 16.51
CA SER A 379 13.54 4.12 16.38
C SER A 379 12.16 4.47 15.89
N THR A 380 11.57 3.57 15.10
CA THR A 380 10.19 3.70 14.63
C THR A 380 9.21 3.08 15.61
N LYS A 381 7.93 3.37 15.41
CA LYS A 381 6.83 2.74 16.15
C LYS A 381 6.27 1.51 15.44
N PHE A 382 6.94 0.97 14.41
CA PHE A 382 6.41 -0.12 13.59
C PHE A 382 6.07 -1.36 14.41
N PHE A 383 6.98 -1.83 15.27
CA PHE A 383 6.72 -2.97 16.14
C PHE A 383 5.52 -2.75 17.07
N GLN A 384 5.41 -1.56 17.65
CA GLN A 384 4.28 -1.19 18.53
C GLN A 384 2.97 -1.09 17.75
N TRP A 385 3.01 -0.58 16.51
CA TRP A 385 1.88 -0.52 15.60
C TRP A 385 1.40 -1.92 15.21
N CYS A 386 2.31 -2.84 14.84
CA CYS A 386 1.97 -4.25 14.59
C CYS A 386 1.34 -4.91 15.82
N CYS A 387 1.88 -4.67 17.02
CA CYS A 387 1.32 -5.19 18.27
C CYS A 387 -0.07 -4.62 18.59
N SER A 388 -0.36 -3.38 18.17
CA SER A 388 -1.65 -2.74 18.40
C SER A 388 -2.81 -3.47 17.71
N ARG A 389 -2.54 -4.19 16.61
CA ARG A 389 -3.52 -5.04 15.91
C ARG A 389 -4.14 -6.12 16.79
N PHE A 390 -3.41 -6.61 17.79
CA PHE A 390 -3.95 -7.61 18.73
C PHE A 390 -4.73 -6.98 19.88
N ARG A 391 -4.59 -5.67 20.13
CA ARG A 391 -5.34 -4.93 21.16
C ARG A 391 -6.75 -4.57 20.74
N VAL A 392 -6.96 -4.39 19.44
CA VAL A 392 -8.28 -4.15 18.84
C VAL A 392 -9.04 -5.47 18.72
N SER A 393 -10.38 -5.42 18.77
CA SER A 393 -11.22 -6.57 18.46
C SER A 393 -10.91 -7.05 17.04
N ASN A 394 -10.44 -8.27 16.96
CA ASN A 394 -10.29 -8.98 15.72
C ASN A 394 -11.41 -10.01 15.77
N THR A 395 -12.46 -9.84 14.99
CA THR A 395 -13.55 -10.82 14.84
C THR A 395 -13.04 -12.16 14.28
N ILE A 396 -12.15 -12.84 15.02
CA ILE A 396 -11.41 -14.06 14.70
C ILE A 396 -12.20 -15.28 15.16
N THR A 397 -13.24 -15.12 15.98
CA THR A 397 -14.00 -16.24 16.52
C THR A 397 -15.02 -16.84 15.54
N ARG A 398 -15.13 -16.31 14.31
CA ARG A 398 -15.93 -16.94 13.24
C ARG A 398 -15.14 -17.90 12.35
N ASP A 399 -13.81 -17.79 12.26
CA ASP A 399 -12.99 -18.45 11.22
C ASP A 399 -11.95 -19.46 11.73
N LEU A 400 -12.03 -19.91 12.99
CA LEU A 400 -11.16 -20.99 13.48
C LEU A 400 -11.43 -22.37 12.86
N GLY A 401 -12.32 -22.46 11.85
CA GLY A 401 -12.68 -23.70 11.15
C GLY A 401 -12.91 -23.60 9.63
N SER A 402 -12.74 -22.45 9.00
CA SER A 402 -12.73 -22.34 7.53
C SER A 402 -11.59 -21.45 7.09
N GLY A 403 -10.89 -21.86 6.02
CA GLY A 403 -9.67 -21.24 5.49
C GLY A 403 -9.72 -19.72 5.49
N ILE A 404 -8.53 -19.13 5.65
CA ILE A 404 -8.30 -17.70 5.72
C ILE A 404 -8.62 -17.12 4.34
N ALA A 405 -9.89 -16.84 4.13
CA ALA A 405 -10.39 -16.03 3.06
C ALA A 405 -10.56 -14.61 3.61
N GLN A 406 -9.68 -13.73 3.12
CA GLN A 406 -9.83 -12.27 3.15
C GLN A 406 -9.89 -11.64 4.55
N GLN A 407 -8.71 -11.19 4.98
CA GLN A 407 -8.62 -9.88 5.63
C GLN A 407 -9.21 -8.81 4.68
N HIS A 408 -10.50 -8.52 4.81
CA HIS A 408 -10.96 -7.16 4.57
C HIS A 408 -10.42 -6.34 5.75
N GLY A 409 -9.44 -5.49 5.45
CA GLY A 409 -8.87 -4.57 6.42
C GLY A 409 -9.94 -3.62 6.96
N ALA A 410 -9.80 -3.34 8.26
CA ALA A 410 -10.41 -2.25 9.02
C ALA A 410 -11.93 -2.32 9.32
N SER A 411 -12.22 -2.34 10.63
CA SER A 411 -13.35 -1.67 11.30
C SER A 411 -14.80 -2.01 10.90
N TYR A 412 -15.19 -3.29 10.96
CA TYR A 412 -16.61 -3.71 10.90
C TYR A 412 -17.51 -3.18 12.05
N SER A 413 -17.04 -2.27 12.91
CA SER A 413 -17.86 -1.70 13.99
C SER A 413 -18.46 -0.32 13.65
N GLU A 414 -18.12 0.29 12.51
CA GLU A 414 -18.69 1.58 12.05
C GLU A 414 -19.65 1.43 10.84
N ASP A 415 -19.95 0.20 10.39
CA ASP A 415 -20.23 -0.09 8.98
C ASP A 415 -21.67 -0.45 8.57
N GLU A 416 -22.70 -0.34 9.42
CA GLU A 416 -24.07 -0.43 8.85
C GLU A 416 -24.37 0.82 8.02
N ASP A 417 -24.14 2.01 8.58
CA ASP A 417 -24.34 3.28 7.89
C ASP A 417 -23.38 3.43 6.69
N ASP A 418 -22.12 2.99 6.81
CA ASP A 418 -21.20 3.03 5.65
C ASP A 418 -21.51 1.95 4.60
N CYS A 419 -22.03 0.78 4.99
CA CYS A 419 -22.52 -0.22 4.01
C CYS A 419 -23.73 0.33 3.23
N PHE A 420 -24.69 0.95 3.92
CA PHE A 420 -25.81 1.61 3.27
C PHE A 420 -25.34 2.76 2.39
N ALA A 421 -24.44 3.62 2.87
CA ALA A 421 -23.87 4.70 2.08
C ALA A 421 -23.11 4.17 0.85
N ARG A 422 -22.33 3.10 1.00
CA ARG A 422 -21.63 2.40 -0.08
C ARG A 422 -22.59 1.82 -1.11
N SER A 423 -23.68 1.19 -0.66
CA SER A 423 -24.72 0.68 -1.55
C SER A 423 -25.41 1.82 -2.31
N GLY A 424 -25.66 2.96 -1.66
CA GLY A 424 -26.18 4.17 -2.28
C GLY A 424 -25.22 4.74 -3.34
N ARG A 425 -23.92 4.83 -3.02
CA ARG A 425 -22.85 5.22 -3.96
C ARG A 425 -22.81 4.26 -5.16
N TYR A 426 -22.88 2.95 -4.92
CA TYR A 426 -22.91 1.94 -5.98
C TYR A 426 -24.10 2.13 -6.93
N TRP A 427 -25.31 2.31 -6.38
CA TRP A 427 -26.51 2.54 -7.18
C TRP A 427 -26.43 3.84 -8.00
N ARG A 428 -26.01 4.95 -7.38
CA ARG A 428 -25.72 6.22 -8.09
C ARG A 428 -24.79 6.00 -9.28
N ASN A 429 -23.69 5.30 -9.05
CA ASN A 429 -22.67 5.03 -10.06
C ASN A 429 -23.17 4.10 -11.16
N HIS A 430 -24.02 3.12 -10.81
CA HIS A 430 -24.68 2.25 -11.77
C HIS A 430 -25.60 3.06 -12.70
N CYS A 431 -26.44 3.95 -12.14
CA CYS A 431 -27.31 4.83 -12.94
C CYS A 431 -26.51 5.71 -13.92
N ILE A 432 -25.41 6.31 -13.48
CA ILE A 432 -24.54 7.14 -14.33
C ILE A 432 -23.91 6.31 -15.47
N ARG A 433 -23.46 5.08 -15.19
CA ARG A 433 -22.89 4.19 -16.22
C ARG A 433 -23.91 3.69 -17.22
N SER A 434 -25.15 3.46 -16.77
CA SER A 434 -26.25 2.92 -17.59
C SER A 434 -26.83 3.93 -18.59
N ASN A 435 -26.56 5.22 -18.39
CA ASN A 435 -27.03 6.30 -19.25
C ASN A 435 -25.85 6.90 -20.05
N PRO A 436 -25.27 6.17 -21.03
CA PRO A 436 -24.23 6.74 -21.86
C PRO A 436 -24.80 7.88 -22.69
N SER A 437 -24.05 8.97 -22.74
CA SER A 437 -24.34 10.12 -23.59
C SER A 437 -24.36 9.76 -25.08
N PRO A 438 -25.51 9.89 -25.78
CA PRO A 438 -25.54 9.67 -27.22
C PRO A 438 -24.76 10.76 -27.96
N LEU A 439 -24.23 10.41 -29.14
CA LEU A 439 -23.45 11.32 -29.98
C LEU A 439 -24.22 12.61 -30.35
N ALA A 440 -25.55 12.52 -30.48
CA ALA A 440 -26.41 13.64 -30.86
C ALA A 440 -26.30 14.83 -29.89
N ASP A 441 -26.14 14.55 -28.60
CA ASP A 441 -26.12 15.59 -27.59
C ASP A 441 -24.80 16.40 -27.58
N PHE A 442 -23.73 15.83 -28.15
CA PHE A 442 -22.47 16.53 -28.37
C PHE A 442 -22.52 17.49 -29.55
N GLN A 443 -23.51 17.43 -30.43
CA GLN A 443 -23.55 18.27 -31.64
C GLN A 443 -23.64 19.77 -31.31
N HIS A 444 -24.09 20.14 -30.10
CA HIS A 444 -24.25 21.52 -29.67
C HIS A 444 -23.79 21.70 -28.21
N MET A 445 -22.50 21.57 -27.96
CA MET A 445 -21.94 21.92 -26.65
C MET A 445 -22.01 23.44 -26.45
N ARG A 446 -22.60 23.88 -25.33
CA ARG A 446 -22.62 25.29 -24.94
C ARG A 446 -21.68 25.48 -23.77
N GLU A 447 -20.99 26.62 -23.79
CA GLU A 447 -20.30 27.11 -22.59
C GLU A 447 -21.37 27.47 -21.57
N THR A 448 -21.39 26.77 -20.44
CA THR A 448 -22.37 27.05 -19.39
C THR A 448 -21.77 27.92 -18.30
N ILE A 449 -20.51 27.70 -17.96
CA ILE A 449 -19.90 28.30 -16.77
C ILE A 449 -18.51 28.80 -17.15
N PHE A 450 -18.33 30.10 -17.01
CA PHE A 450 -17.10 30.83 -17.26
C PHE A 450 -16.63 31.48 -15.96
N ASN A 451 -15.57 30.95 -15.37
CA ASN A 451 -14.98 31.53 -14.17
C ASN A 451 -13.74 32.35 -14.55
N ASN A 452 -13.89 33.66 -14.45
CA ASN A 452 -12.85 34.60 -14.83
C ASN A 452 -11.89 34.83 -13.65
N ARG A 453 -10.71 34.20 -13.69
CA ARG A 453 -9.54 34.41 -12.80
C ARG A 453 -9.62 33.77 -11.42
N ILE A 454 -9.65 32.45 -11.36
CA ILE A 454 -9.73 31.74 -10.07
C ILE A 454 -8.37 31.60 -9.37
N SER A 455 -7.27 31.79 -10.11
CA SER A 455 -5.95 31.90 -9.50
C SER A 455 -5.02 32.76 -10.36
N ASN A 456 -4.06 33.44 -9.74
CA ASN A 456 -2.96 34.12 -10.45
C ASN A 456 -2.00 33.14 -11.18
N ALA A 457 -2.36 31.86 -11.26
CA ALA A 457 -1.62 30.78 -11.87
C ALA A 457 -2.41 30.13 -13.01
N ALA A 458 -1.67 29.63 -14.00
CA ALA A 458 -2.28 28.90 -15.11
C ALA A 458 -2.66 27.47 -14.68
N PRO A 459 -3.85 26.96 -15.04
CA PRO A 459 -4.20 25.55 -14.90
C PRO A 459 -3.31 24.71 -15.84
N LEU A 460 -2.58 23.74 -15.28
CA LEU A 460 -1.72 22.82 -16.04
C LEU A 460 -2.43 21.50 -16.35
N VAL A 461 -3.21 20.97 -15.41
CA VAL A 461 -3.92 19.70 -15.53
C VAL A 461 -5.31 19.85 -14.95
N LEU A 462 -6.30 19.22 -15.58
CA LEU A 462 -7.67 19.19 -15.10
C LEU A 462 -8.21 17.77 -15.21
N ARG A 463 -8.98 17.31 -14.23
CA ARG A 463 -9.83 16.12 -14.35
C ARG A 463 -11.19 16.37 -13.72
N LEU A 464 -12.20 15.82 -14.40
CA LEU A 464 -13.58 15.79 -13.94
C LEU A 464 -13.79 14.49 -13.15
N HIS A 465 -14.39 14.57 -11.97
CA HIS A 465 -14.68 13.38 -11.19
C HIS A 465 -15.74 12.52 -11.92
N PRO A 466 -15.57 11.18 -12.02
CA PRO A 466 -16.47 10.35 -12.84
C PRO A 466 -17.93 10.23 -12.35
N TYR A 467 -18.18 10.41 -11.04
CA TYR A 467 -19.49 10.16 -10.43
C TYR A 467 -20.05 11.35 -9.64
N GLU A 468 -19.24 11.91 -8.73
CA GLU A 468 -19.48 13.17 -8.03
C GLU A 468 -19.48 14.39 -8.97
N ASN A 469 -20.17 15.46 -8.58
CA ASN A 469 -20.28 16.69 -9.36
C ASN A 469 -19.17 17.70 -9.01
N TYR A 470 -17.91 17.35 -9.22
CA TYR A 470 -16.82 18.31 -9.03
C TYR A 470 -15.66 18.03 -9.99
N LEU A 471 -14.78 19.01 -10.11
CA LEU A 471 -13.56 18.91 -10.89
C LEU A 471 -12.35 19.35 -10.05
N THR A 472 -11.21 18.75 -10.35
CA THR A 472 -9.91 19.16 -9.80
C THR A 472 -9.05 19.83 -10.86
N VAL A 473 -8.43 20.95 -10.47
CA VAL A 473 -7.50 21.72 -11.29
C VAL A 473 -6.15 21.79 -10.60
N ALA A 474 -5.09 21.37 -11.30
CA ALA A 474 -3.72 21.58 -10.86
C ALA A 474 -3.18 22.89 -11.44
N ASN A 475 -2.66 23.76 -10.57
CA ASN A 475 -2.09 25.04 -10.96
C ASN A 475 -0.58 24.97 -11.21
N SER A 476 -0.04 25.96 -11.92
CA SER A 476 1.41 26.12 -12.15
C SER A 476 2.26 26.31 -10.89
N HIS A 477 1.65 26.64 -9.75
CA HIS A 477 2.33 26.73 -8.45
C HIS A 477 2.35 25.40 -7.66
N GLY A 478 1.83 24.30 -8.22
CA GLY A 478 1.83 22.99 -7.53
C GLY A 478 0.71 22.81 -6.50
N ASN A 479 -0.38 23.59 -6.62
CA ASN A 479 -1.59 23.45 -5.81
C ASN A 479 -2.70 22.77 -6.60
N LEU A 480 -3.50 21.95 -5.91
CA LEU A 480 -4.74 21.39 -6.44
C LEU A 480 -5.93 22.19 -5.93
N ASN A 481 -6.79 22.61 -6.83
CA ASN A 481 -8.01 23.32 -6.50
C ASN A 481 -9.25 22.51 -6.86
N PHE A 482 -10.26 22.53 -5.98
CA PHE A 482 -11.52 21.80 -6.13
C PHE A 482 -12.67 22.76 -6.43
N TYR A 483 -13.35 22.54 -7.55
CA TYR A 483 -14.52 23.31 -7.97
C TYR A 483 -15.72 22.40 -8.15
N ASP A 484 -16.88 22.85 -7.68
CA ASP A 484 -18.15 22.26 -8.09
C ASP A 484 -18.37 22.53 -9.59
N PHE A 485 -19.24 21.74 -10.22
CA PHE A 485 -19.63 22.01 -11.60
C PHE A 485 -20.29 23.37 -11.76
N ASP A 486 -20.92 23.91 -10.71
CA ASP A 486 -21.48 25.27 -10.68
C ASP A 486 -20.41 26.39 -10.67
N GLY A 487 -19.12 26.02 -10.67
CA GLY A 487 -18.00 26.97 -10.65
C GLY A 487 -17.68 27.51 -9.25
N THR A 488 -18.43 27.13 -8.22
CA THR A 488 -18.11 27.52 -6.84
C THR A 488 -16.94 26.71 -6.29
N PRO A 489 -15.94 27.34 -5.65
CA PRO A 489 -14.91 26.59 -4.92
C PRO A 489 -15.54 25.82 -3.76
N ARG A 490 -15.13 24.57 -3.54
CA ARG A 490 -15.57 23.78 -2.38
C ARG A 490 -14.99 24.33 -1.07
N SER A 491 -15.58 23.97 0.08
CA SER A 491 -15.18 24.46 1.42
C SER A 491 -13.70 24.19 1.76
N ASN A 492 -13.12 23.11 1.23
CA ASN A 492 -11.67 22.85 1.23
C ASN A 492 -11.11 23.01 -0.19
N SER A 493 -11.10 24.26 -0.67
CA SER A 493 -10.86 24.52 -2.09
C SER A 493 -9.44 24.24 -2.56
N THR A 494 -8.42 24.24 -1.68
CA THR A 494 -7.01 24.17 -2.11
C THR A 494 -6.18 23.18 -1.29
N LEU A 495 -5.52 22.23 -1.97
CA LEU A 495 -4.53 21.32 -1.41
C LEU A 495 -3.13 21.69 -1.95
N LYS A 496 -2.17 21.90 -1.05
CA LYS A 496 -0.76 22.12 -1.42
C LYS A 496 -0.09 20.76 -1.61
N VAL A 497 0.23 20.42 -2.85
CA VAL A 497 0.85 19.13 -3.19
C VAL A 497 2.35 19.24 -3.33
N GLY A 498 2.86 20.36 -3.85
CA GLY A 498 4.27 20.52 -4.19
C GLY A 498 5.14 21.16 -3.11
N SER A 499 6.44 20.87 -3.17
CA SER A 499 7.48 21.75 -2.61
C SER A 499 7.56 23.01 -3.48
N ILE A 500 8.08 24.13 -2.95
CA ILE A 500 8.18 25.39 -3.70
C ILE A 500 8.94 25.14 -5.02
N GLY A 501 8.25 25.29 -6.15
CA GLY A 501 8.83 25.13 -7.49
C GLY A 501 8.54 23.80 -8.20
N SER A 502 7.95 22.79 -7.56
CA SER A 502 7.53 21.56 -8.25
C SER A 502 6.21 21.75 -8.98
N THR A 503 6.16 21.30 -10.23
CA THR A 503 4.96 21.36 -11.09
C THR A 503 4.24 20.01 -11.13
N ILE A 504 2.91 20.08 -11.24
CA ILE A 504 2.05 18.90 -11.36
C ILE A 504 1.84 18.62 -12.85
N ASN A 505 2.22 17.43 -13.29
CA ASN A 505 2.16 17.03 -14.70
C ASN A 505 0.96 16.11 -15.00
N THR A 506 0.54 15.31 -14.03
CA THR A 506 -0.60 14.39 -14.17
C THR A 506 -1.45 14.32 -12.92
N LEU A 507 -2.74 14.03 -13.14
CA LEU A 507 -3.75 13.87 -12.11
C LEU A 507 -4.72 12.77 -12.53
N ASP A 508 -5.02 11.86 -11.61
CA ASP A 508 -6.01 10.79 -11.80
C ASP A 508 -6.71 10.43 -10.48
N TYR A 509 -7.86 9.75 -10.56
CA TYR A 509 -8.63 9.31 -9.41
C TYR A 509 -8.54 7.80 -9.22
N ILE A 510 -8.07 7.38 -8.05
CA ILE A 510 -8.07 6.00 -7.58
C ILE A 510 -9.34 5.77 -6.75
N ASN A 511 -9.99 4.61 -6.90
CA ASN A 511 -11.19 4.23 -6.16
C ASN A 511 -12.36 5.24 -6.26
N ALA A 512 -12.48 5.93 -7.40
CA ALA A 512 -13.53 6.93 -7.65
C ALA A 512 -14.97 6.44 -7.42
N HIS A 513 -15.19 5.12 -7.40
CA HIS A 513 -16.49 4.50 -7.21
C HIS A 513 -16.98 4.49 -5.75
N ASP A 514 -16.11 4.68 -4.77
CA ASP A 514 -16.46 4.59 -3.35
C ASP A 514 -15.77 5.70 -2.53
N ARG A 515 -14.62 5.42 -1.93
CA ARG A 515 -13.76 6.41 -1.27
C ARG A 515 -12.66 6.82 -2.23
N THR A 516 -12.78 8.02 -2.78
CA THR A 516 -11.91 8.49 -3.85
C THR A 516 -10.56 8.94 -3.26
N LEU A 517 -9.50 8.54 -3.95
CA LEU A 517 -8.14 8.98 -3.68
C LEU A 517 -7.60 9.71 -4.90
N ILE A 518 -6.80 10.74 -4.67
CA ILE A 518 -6.26 11.59 -5.73
C ILE A 518 -4.80 11.21 -5.95
N CYS A 519 -4.50 10.71 -7.14
CA CYS A 519 -3.15 10.38 -7.58
C CYS A 519 -2.55 11.56 -8.36
N VAL A 520 -1.38 12.02 -7.95
CA VAL A 520 -0.69 13.17 -8.54
C VAL A 520 0.72 12.78 -8.95
N GLY A 521 1.09 13.11 -10.19
CA GLY A 521 2.45 13.01 -10.69
C GLY A 521 3.14 14.36 -10.76
N THR A 522 4.30 14.48 -10.13
CA THR A 522 5.13 15.69 -10.16
C THR A 522 6.27 15.59 -11.18
N ASP A 523 6.83 16.72 -11.58
CA ASP A 523 8.04 16.82 -12.41
C ASP A 523 9.26 16.07 -11.86
N THR A 524 9.35 15.89 -10.54
CA THR A 524 10.38 15.07 -9.88
C THR A 524 10.19 13.55 -10.06
N SER A 525 9.31 13.11 -10.97
CA SER A 525 8.94 11.70 -11.18
C SER A 525 8.38 11.03 -9.93
N ALA A 526 7.82 11.82 -9.01
CA ALA A 526 7.21 11.31 -7.80
C ALA A 526 5.70 11.18 -7.95
N ILE A 527 5.17 10.12 -7.35
CA ILE A 527 3.74 9.84 -7.24
C ILE A 527 3.33 10.17 -5.81
N ARG A 528 2.25 10.93 -5.65
CA ARG A 528 1.64 11.25 -4.35
C ARG A 528 0.16 10.90 -4.40
N ILE A 529 -0.31 10.19 -3.38
CA ILE A 529 -1.70 9.77 -3.23
C ILE A 529 -2.29 10.47 -2.02
N PHE A 530 -3.38 11.22 -2.23
CA PHE A 530 -4.09 11.95 -1.18
C PHE A 530 -5.50 11.39 -0.98
N ASP A 531 -5.98 11.43 0.25
CA ASP A 531 -7.41 11.28 0.54
C ASP A 531 -8.15 12.54 0.07
N GLU A 532 -9.25 12.39 -0.67
CA GLU A 532 -10.09 13.52 -1.06
C GLU A 532 -10.71 14.21 0.17
N SER A 533 -11.18 13.43 1.13
CA SER A 533 -12.01 13.94 2.24
C SER A 533 -11.18 14.70 3.27
N THR A 534 -10.04 14.14 3.66
CA THR A 534 -9.17 14.72 4.70
C THR A 534 -8.00 15.52 4.12
N HIS A 535 -7.79 15.49 2.80
CA HIS A 535 -6.60 16.06 2.13
C HIS A 535 -5.27 15.59 2.72
N ARG A 536 -5.26 14.40 3.34
CA ARG A 536 -4.07 13.82 3.97
C ARG A 536 -3.30 13.03 2.92
N LEU A 537 -1.97 13.15 2.93
CA LEU A 537 -1.10 12.27 2.15
C LEU A 537 -1.18 10.84 2.72
N ILE A 538 -1.59 9.89 1.89
CA ILE A 538 -1.69 8.47 2.25
C ILE A 538 -0.37 7.77 1.96
N SER A 539 0.13 7.91 0.73
CA SER A 539 1.37 7.29 0.29
C SER A 539 2.03 8.15 -0.79
N SER A 540 3.35 8.04 -0.88
CA SER A 540 4.11 8.66 -1.96
C SER A 540 5.42 7.94 -2.18
N TRP A 541 5.91 7.91 -3.42
CA TRP A 541 7.21 7.32 -3.78
C TRP A 541 7.73 7.91 -5.08
N ILE A 542 9.00 7.66 -5.38
CA ILE A 542 9.62 8.04 -6.67
C ILE A 542 9.41 6.88 -7.64
N ALA A 543 8.74 7.14 -8.77
CA ALA A 543 8.35 6.10 -9.71
C ALA A 543 9.39 5.80 -10.79
N LEU A 544 10.30 6.74 -11.04
CA LEU A 544 11.36 6.61 -12.04
C LEU A 544 12.70 7.01 -11.43
N TYR A 545 13.70 6.18 -11.64
CA TYR A 545 15.07 6.40 -11.21
C TYR A 545 15.98 6.53 -12.42
N ASP A 546 16.95 7.43 -12.34
CA ASP A 546 17.99 7.54 -13.34
C ASP A 546 18.97 6.38 -13.17
N GLN A 547 18.80 5.32 -13.96
CA GLN A 547 19.62 4.10 -13.88
C GLN A 547 21.06 4.30 -14.38
N HIS A 548 21.49 5.52 -14.75
CA HIS A 548 22.87 5.78 -15.14
C HIS A 548 23.93 5.56 -14.05
N THR A 549 23.54 5.23 -12.81
CA THR A 549 24.48 5.01 -11.70
C THR A 549 24.75 3.55 -11.34
N HIS A 550 23.96 2.57 -11.79
CA HIS A 550 24.18 1.17 -11.41
C HIS A 550 23.93 0.15 -12.54
N GLY A 551 24.98 -0.12 -13.32
CA GLY A 551 25.35 -1.47 -13.75
C GLY A 551 24.40 -2.24 -14.67
N HIS A 552 24.30 -1.82 -15.93
CA HIS A 552 24.23 -2.76 -17.07
C HIS A 552 25.09 -2.18 -18.21
N PRO A 553 26.02 -2.96 -18.81
CA PRO A 553 26.78 -2.48 -19.95
C PRO A 553 25.81 -2.38 -21.14
N SER A 554 25.37 -1.17 -21.46
CA SER A 554 24.78 -0.90 -22.76
C SER A 554 25.82 -1.31 -23.81
N HIS A 555 25.52 -2.34 -24.59
CA HIS A 555 26.30 -2.71 -25.77
C HIS A 555 26.28 -1.55 -26.77
N HIS A 556 27.21 -0.62 -26.59
CA HIS A 556 27.58 0.35 -27.61
C HIS A 556 28.30 -0.40 -28.73
N HIS A 557 27.57 -0.77 -29.78
CA HIS A 557 28.20 -0.98 -31.08
C HIS A 557 28.70 0.37 -31.58
N ARG A 558 29.99 0.61 -31.30
CA ARG A 558 30.81 1.69 -31.80
C ARG A 558 30.94 1.55 -33.32
N SER A 559 30.09 2.26 -34.06
CA SER A 559 30.33 2.52 -35.48
C SER A 559 31.28 3.71 -35.58
N THR A 560 32.52 3.41 -35.96
CA THR A 560 33.54 4.36 -36.36
C THR A 560 33.18 4.98 -37.70
N THR A 561 32.85 6.27 -37.74
CA THR A 561 33.24 7.19 -38.83
C THR A 561 33.05 8.64 -38.38
N ASN A 562 34.11 9.43 -38.57
CA ASN A 562 34.31 10.89 -38.56
C ASN A 562 33.26 11.86 -37.96
N PRO A 563 33.70 12.91 -37.22
CA PRO A 563 32.80 13.86 -36.59
C PRO A 563 32.29 14.90 -37.59
N PRO A 564 30.97 15.14 -37.72
CA PRO A 564 30.48 16.40 -38.24
C PRO A 564 30.30 17.40 -37.09
N ALA A 565 30.52 18.65 -37.44
CA ALA A 565 30.58 19.81 -36.57
C ALA A 565 29.35 19.99 -35.67
N THR A 566 29.64 20.49 -34.47
CA THR A 566 28.77 21.12 -33.47
C THR A 566 27.38 21.56 -33.98
N PRO A 567 26.27 20.96 -33.51
CA PRO A 567 25.02 21.66 -33.45
C PRO A 567 25.02 22.53 -32.19
N ASN A 568 24.82 23.83 -32.37
CA ASN A 568 24.57 24.78 -31.29
C ASN A 568 23.36 24.30 -30.47
N THR A 569 23.60 23.68 -29.33
CA THR A 569 22.57 23.31 -28.36
C THR A 569 22.21 24.52 -27.51
N ASN A 570 21.46 25.45 -28.10
CA ASN A 570 20.46 26.18 -27.35
C ASN A 570 19.21 25.30 -27.29
N ILE A 571 19.32 24.15 -26.61
CA ILE A 571 18.15 23.39 -26.19
C ILE A 571 17.61 24.17 -25.00
N SER A 572 16.58 24.98 -25.23
CA SER A 572 15.69 25.40 -24.16
C SER A 572 15.33 24.13 -23.38
N VAL A 573 15.65 24.08 -22.09
CA VAL A 573 15.26 23.01 -21.19
C VAL A 573 13.73 22.91 -21.25
N SER A 574 13.22 22.07 -22.15
CA SER A 574 11.82 21.68 -22.19
C SER A 574 11.56 21.02 -20.85
N GLN A 575 10.67 21.60 -20.05
CA GLN A 575 10.28 21.04 -18.76
C GLN A 575 9.96 19.55 -18.94
N ALA A 576 10.63 18.69 -18.16
CA ALA A 576 10.45 17.25 -18.26
C ALA A 576 8.99 16.91 -17.93
N LYS A 577 8.30 16.26 -18.87
CA LYS A 577 6.90 15.88 -18.69
C LYS A 577 6.84 14.48 -18.10
N PHE A 578 6.38 14.37 -16.86
CA PHE A 578 6.09 13.10 -16.20
C PHE A 578 4.66 12.69 -16.52
N VAL A 579 4.44 11.43 -16.88
CA VAL A 579 3.15 10.89 -17.32
C VAL A 579 2.81 9.65 -16.50
N ILE A 580 1.55 9.59 -16.06
CA ILE A 580 0.97 8.49 -15.29
C ILE A 580 -0.33 8.06 -15.95
N ASP A 581 -0.57 6.76 -15.99
CA ASP A 581 -1.88 6.16 -16.29
C ASP A 581 -2.28 5.16 -15.18
N TRP A 582 -3.50 5.28 -14.65
CA TRP A 582 -4.04 4.41 -13.60
C TRP A 582 -5.01 3.37 -14.16
N ASN A 583 -4.76 2.10 -13.86
CA ASN A 583 -5.67 1.01 -14.19
C ASN A 583 -6.35 0.47 -12.92
N GLN A 584 -7.61 0.86 -12.72
CA GLN A 584 -8.41 0.47 -11.56
C GLN A 584 -8.67 -1.04 -11.47
N GLN A 585 -8.82 -1.75 -12.59
CA GLN A 585 -9.17 -3.17 -12.59
C GLN A 585 -7.97 -4.05 -12.26
N LEU A 586 -6.79 -3.66 -12.71
CA LEU A 586 -5.54 -4.39 -12.47
C LEU A 586 -4.77 -3.89 -11.23
N CYS A 587 -5.24 -2.81 -10.58
CA CYS A 587 -4.57 -2.13 -9.48
C CYS A 587 -3.12 -1.70 -9.82
N ARG A 588 -2.90 -1.24 -11.05
CA ARG A 588 -1.56 -0.92 -11.58
C ARG A 588 -1.43 0.52 -12.00
N ILE A 589 -0.25 1.09 -11.76
CA ILE A 589 0.16 2.39 -12.25
C ILE A 589 1.27 2.22 -13.29
N TYR A 590 1.09 2.85 -14.45
CA TYR A 590 2.11 2.97 -15.48
C TYR A 590 2.71 4.37 -15.38
N ALA A 591 4.03 4.46 -15.19
CA ALA A 591 4.72 5.74 -15.06
C ALA A 591 5.86 5.86 -16.07
N SER A 592 6.01 7.03 -16.69
CA SER A 592 7.15 7.34 -17.55
C SER A 592 7.39 8.85 -17.64
N SER A 593 8.51 9.27 -18.21
CA SER A 593 8.92 10.67 -18.33
C SER A 593 9.48 10.94 -19.72
N SER A 594 9.39 12.18 -20.18
CA SER A 594 9.94 12.60 -21.47
C SER A 594 11.46 12.40 -21.59
N ASN A 595 12.17 12.29 -20.47
CA ASN A 595 13.63 12.15 -20.44
C ASN A 595 14.09 10.70 -20.27
N ILE A 596 13.16 9.75 -20.13
CA ILE A 596 13.44 8.37 -19.78
C ILE A 596 12.87 7.46 -20.89
N ASP A 597 13.66 6.47 -21.30
CA ASP A 597 13.32 5.57 -22.40
C ASP A 597 12.65 4.25 -21.93
N TYR A 598 12.13 4.20 -20.71
CA TYR A 598 11.41 3.06 -20.16
C TYR A 598 10.08 3.47 -19.49
N ILE A 599 9.19 2.50 -19.33
CA ILE A 599 7.94 2.62 -18.57
C ILE A 599 8.08 1.75 -17.32
N SER A 600 7.89 2.32 -16.13
CA SER A 600 7.82 1.53 -14.90
C SER A 600 6.40 1.07 -14.63
N LEU A 601 6.26 -0.23 -14.33
CA LEU A 601 4.99 -0.83 -13.95
C LEU A 601 4.95 -1.03 -12.43
N TRP A 602 4.05 -0.32 -11.77
CA TRP A 602 3.85 -0.38 -10.33
C TRP A 602 2.56 -1.11 -10.00
N ASP A 603 2.66 -2.10 -9.11
CA ASP A 603 1.51 -2.71 -8.46
C ASP A 603 1.23 -1.96 -7.17
N VAL A 604 0.04 -1.36 -7.08
CA VAL A 604 -0.35 -0.54 -5.93
C VAL A 604 -0.78 -1.42 -4.75
N GLU A 605 -1.28 -2.63 -4.98
CA GLU A 605 -1.67 -3.55 -3.90
C GLU A 605 -0.43 -4.07 -3.16
N ARG A 606 0.65 -4.33 -3.89
CA ARG A 606 1.94 -4.81 -3.35
C ARG A 606 2.90 -3.67 -2.99
N GLU A 607 2.54 -2.44 -3.34
CA GLU A 607 3.35 -1.21 -3.25
C GLU A 607 4.75 -1.38 -3.84
N ARG A 608 4.85 -2.02 -5.01
CA ARG A 608 6.13 -2.45 -5.59
C ARG A 608 6.20 -2.26 -7.10
N CYS A 609 7.39 -1.88 -7.58
CA CYS A 609 7.70 -1.92 -9.01
C CYS A 609 7.88 -3.39 -9.45
N LEU A 610 7.01 -3.86 -10.36
CA LEU A 610 7.06 -5.23 -10.87
C LEU A 610 8.24 -5.40 -11.82
N TYR A 611 8.33 -4.54 -12.84
CA TYR A 611 9.43 -4.48 -13.80
C TYR A 611 9.37 -3.18 -14.61
N THR A 612 10.46 -2.89 -15.30
CA THR A 612 10.59 -1.79 -16.25
C THR A 612 10.49 -2.33 -17.67
N MET A 613 9.69 -1.67 -18.51
CA MET A 613 9.55 -1.97 -19.93
C MET A 613 10.39 -0.99 -20.73
N ASP A 614 11.46 -1.48 -21.35
CA ASP A 614 12.31 -0.66 -22.20
C ASP A 614 11.57 -0.32 -23.49
N THR A 615 11.48 0.96 -23.80
CA THR A 615 10.88 1.42 -25.05
C THR A 615 11.95 1.57 -26.13
N GLY A 616 13.16 2.03 -25.75
CA GLY A 616 14.27 2.31 -26.67
C GLY A 616 14.31 3.77 -27.12
N PRO A 617 15.46 4.25 -27.65
CA PRO A 617 15.72 5.66 -27.87
C PRO A 617 14.80 6.24 -28.95
N SER A 618 13.94 7.21 -28.60
CA SER A 618 12.88 7.71 -29.51
C SER A 618 12.30 9.09 -29.17
N GLY A 619 13.03 9.88 -28.38
CA GLY A 619 12.66 11.28 -28.14
C GLY A 619 11.59 11.49 -27.06
N GLY A 620 11.44 10.55 -26.12
CA GLY A 620 10.63 10.70 -24.91
C GLY A 620 9.18 10.26 -25.04
N ILE A 621 8.57 9.88 -23.91
CA ILE A 621 7.18 9.45 -23.80
C ILE A 621 6.31 10.64 -23.39
N TYR A 622 5.23 10.90 -24.12
CA TYR A 622 4.36 12.07 -23.92
C TYR A 622 2.95 11.74 -23.42
N CYS A 623 2.48 10.52 -23.70
CA CYS A 623 1.20 10.00 -23.26
C CYS A 623 1.28 8.47 -23.09
N LEU A 624 0.48 7.96 -22.15
CA LEU A 624 0.36 6.55 -21.81
C LEU A 624 -1.12 6.19 -21.73
N ILE A 625 -1.47 4.97 -22.08
CA ILE A 625 -2.79 4.40 -21.83
C ILE A 625 -2.71 2.90 -21.63
N SER A 626 -3.50 2.39 -20.70
CA SER A 626 -3.66 0.97 -20.44
C SER A 626 -5.08 0.50 -20.72
N ASP A 627 -5.21 -0.79 -21.04
CA ASP A 627 -6.48 -1.48 -21.18
C ASP A 627 -6.72 -2.43 -20.00
N SER A 628 -8.00 -2.72 -19.75
CA SER A 628 -8.49 -3.78 -18.86
C SER A 628 -7.85 -5.15 -19.13
N ASN A 629 -7.49 -5.43 -20.39
CA ASN A 629 -6.82 -6.66 -20.78
C ASN A 629 -5.30 -6.64 -20.55
N GLY A 630 -4.73 -5.63 -19.88
CA GLY A 630 -3.30 -5.61 -19.58
C GLY A 630 -2.40 -5.30 -20.78
N TYR A 631 -2.94 -4.66 -21.80
CA TYR A 631 -2.14 -3.98 -22.83
C TYR A 631 -1.84 -2.55 -22.38
N CYS A 632 -0.65 -2.05 -22.72
CA CYS A 632 -0.24 -0.66 -22.50
C CYS A 632 0.27 -0.07 -23.81
N ALA A 633 -0.15 1.14 -24.16
CA ALA A 633 0.33 1.87 -25.33
C ALA A 633 0.97 3.19 -24.91
N ALA A 634 2.13 3.48 -25.50
CA ALA A 634 2.92 4.69 -25.25
C ALA A 634 3.07 5.50 -26.54
N GLY A 635 2.80 6.80 -26.44
CA GLY A 635 2.96 7.75 -27.53
C GLY A 635 4.30 8.47 -27.42
N MET A 636 5.13 8.30 -28.43
CA MET A 636 6.50 8.78 -28.45
C MET A 636 6.63 10.17 -29.09
N GLY A 637 7.75 10.85 -28.80
CA GLY A 637 8.11 12.14 -29.40
C GLY A 637 8.43 12.08 -30.90
N ASP A 638 8.92 10.94 -31.39
CA ASP A 638 9.15 10.67 -32.81
C ASP A 638 7.86 10.42 -33.63
N GLY A 639 6.70 10.41 -32.96
CA GLY A 639 5.41 10.17 -33.60
C GLY A 639 5.08 8.69 -33.79
N THR A 640 5.86 7.77 -33.22
CA THR A 640 5.52 6.35 -33.16
C THR A 640 4.63 6.03 -31.95
N VAL A 641 3.80 5.01 -32.09
CA VAL A 641 3.10 4.39 -30.96
C VAL A 641 3.74 3.05 -30.67
N ARG A 642 4.05 2.78 -29.42
CA ARG A 642 4.57 1.49 -28.98
C ARG A 642 3.59 0.82 -28.05
N CYS A 643 3.20 -0.41 -28.37
CA CYS A 643 2.33 -1.21 -27.53
C CYS A 643 3.10 -2.33 -26.85
N PHE A 644 2.77 -2.57 -25.59
CA PHE A 644 3.37 -3.55 -24.70
C PHE A 644 2.28 -4.47 -24.16
N ASP A 645 2.55 -5.77 -24.15
CA ASP A 645 1.74 -6.74 -23.41
C ASP A 645 2.35 -6.94 -22.02
N THR A 646 1.61 -6.57 -20.97
CA THR A 646 2.09 -6.66 -19.59
C THR A 646 2.01 -8.07 -19.00
N ARG A 647 1.54 -9.04 -19.78
CA ARG A 647 1.50 -10.45 -19.39
C ARG A 647 2.73 -11.21 -19.86
N SER A 648 3.44 -10.70 -20.88
CA SER A 648 4.63 -11.33 -21.45
C SER A 648 5.90 -10.77 -20.81
N ARG A 649 6.76 -11.66 -20.30
CA ARG A 649 8.05 -11.30 -19.70
C ARG A 649 9.07 -10.77 -20.71
N ASP A 650 8.87 -11.10 -21.99
CA ASP A 650 9.71 -10.65 -23.11
C ASP A 650 9.25 -9.31 -23.70
N ASN A 651 8.31 -8.60 -23.03
CA ASN A 651 7.83 -7.25 -23.39
C ASN A 651 7.70 -7.06 -24.91
N ALA A 652 6.91 -7.91 -25.58
CA ALA A 652 6.79 -7.86 -27.03
C ALA A 652 6.33 -6.46 -27.48
N ILE A 653 7.28 -5.69 -28.05
CA ILE A 653 7.04 -4.31 -28.47
C ILE A 653 6.45 -4.36 -29.87
N ALA A 654 5.16 -4.05 -29.99
CA ALA A 654 4.61 -3.69 -31.29
C ALA A 654 4.93 -2.22 -31.53
N ILE A 655 5.98 -1.95 -32.31
CA ILE A 655 6.26 -0.61 -32.83
C ILE A 655 5.30 -0.40 -33.99
N MET A 656 4.44 0.60 -33.88
CA MET A 656 3.53 1.02 -34.93
C MET A 656 4.10 2.29 -35.58
N PRO A 657 4.90 2.15 -36.66
CA PRO A 657 5.56 3.29 -37.30
C PRO A 657 4.55 4.16 -38.04
N SER A 658 4.83 5.47 -38.09
CA SER A 658 4.13 6.40 -38.97
C SER A 658 4.34 5.98 -40.43
N PRO A 659 3.28 5.77 -41.24
CA PRO A 659 3.39 5.30 -42.62
C PRO A 659 4.11 6.30 -43.55
N THR A 660 4.17 7.58 -43.18
CA THR A 660 4.79 8.65 -43.98
C THR A 660 6.20 8.97 -43.49
N GLN A 661 7.22 8.74 -44.32
CA GLN A 661 8.63 9.08 -44.00
C GLN A 661 8.88 10.58 -43.72
N LEU A 662 8.01 11.49 -44.20
CA LEU A 662 8.15 12.94 -44.02
C LEU A 662 7.79 13.46 -42.60
N ASN A 663 7.05 12.71 -41.78
CA ASN A 663 6.49 13.20 -40.51
C ASN A 663 7.11 12.54 -39.26
N ARG A 664 8.39 12.15 -39.32
CA ARG A 664 9.11 11.46 -38.22
C ARG A 664 9.35 12.30 -36.94
N HIS A 665 8.79 13.50 -36.84
CA HIS A 665 9.04 14.44 -35.74
C HIS A 665 7.76 15.14 -35.25
N SER A 666 6.61 14.45 -35.28
CA SER A 666 5.37 14.97 -34.69
C SER A 666 5.04 14.21 -33.40
N PRO A 667 5.22 14.81 -32.21
CA PRO A 667 4.93 14.12 -30.95
C PRO A 667 3.44 13.77 -30.86
N ILE A 668 3.15 12.60 -30.28
CA ILE A 668 1.78 12.17 -30.00
C ILE A 668 1.29 12.88 -28.74
N VAL A 669 0.18 13.61 -28.88
CA VAL A 669 -0.38 14.45 -27.82
C VAL A 669 -1.30 13.65 -26.92
N THR A 670 -2.13 12.78 -27.49
CA THR A 670 -3.05 11.93 -26.73
C THR A 670 -3.28 10.57 -27.41
N LEU A 671 -3.55 9.57 -26.59
CA LEU A 671 -3.89 8.21 -26.98
C LEU A 671 -5.19 7.80 -26.29
N LYS A 672 -6.03 7.04 -27.01
CA LYS A 672 -7.22 6.42 -26.43
C LYS A 672 -7.40 4.98 -26.92
N ALA A 673 -7.59 4.05 -26.00
CA ALA A 673 -8.03 2.69 -26.30
C ALA A 673 -9.54 2.68 -26.63
N ASP A 674 -9.89 2.08 -27.76
CA ASP A 674 -11.26 1.84 -28.19
C ASP A 674 -11.69 0.42 -27.76
N THR A 675 -12.99 0.24 -27.55
CA THR A 675 -13.64 -0.99 -27.07
C THR A 675 -13.48 -2.22 -27.99
N HIS A 676 -12.97 -2.03 -29.21
CA HIS A 676 -12.82 -3.07 -30.24
C HIS A 676 -11.36 -3.29 -30.67
N ASP A 677 -10.42 -3.35 -29.71
CA ASP A 677 -8.96 -3.50 -29.96
C ASP A 677 -8.39 -2.44 -30.91
N GLY A 678 -9.04 -1.29 -30.95
CA GLY A 678 -8.60 -0.12 -31.69
C GLY A 678 -7.85 0.82 -30.77
N LEU A 679 -6.86 1.54 -31.28
CA LEU A 679 -6.21 2.63 -30.57
C LEU A 679 -6.33 3.90 -31.42
N LEU A 680 -6.77 5.00 -30.83
CA LEU A 680 -6.80 6.30 -31.47
C LEU A 680 -5.57 7.09 -31.01
N SER A 681 -4.86 7.70 -31.96
CA SER A 681 -3.74 8.58 -31.68
C SER A 681 -3.91 9.93 -32.35
N ILE A 682 -3.54 11.00 -31.66
CA ILE A 682 -3.57 12.36 -32.18
C ILE A 682 -2.17 12.95 -32.10
N SER A 683 -1.63 13.39 -33.24
CA SER A 683 -0.34 14.08 -33.29
C SER A 683 -0.48 15.59 -33.09
N ASN A 684 0.62 16.26 -32.72
CA ASN A 684 0.69 17.73 -32.63
C ASN A 684 0.31 18.44 -33.94
N MET A 685 0.44 17.76 -35.09
CA MET A 685 0.06 18.29 -36.40
C MET A 685 -1.43 18.07 -36.73
N GLY A 686 -2.22 17.53 -35.79
CA GLY A 686 -3.66 17.27 -35.99
C GLY A 686 -4.01 16.06 -36.84
N GLN A 687 -3.07 15.13 -36.99
CA GLN A 687 -3.35 13.86 -37.63
C GLN A 687 -4.04 12.94 -36.62
N LEU A 688 -5.30 12.61 -36.91
CA LEU A 688 -6.06 11.59 -36.19
C LEU A 688 -5.86 10.25 -36.90
N ARG A 689 -5.29 9.26 -36.19
CA ARG A 689 -5.09 7.92 -36.71
C ARG A 689 -5.78 6.89 -35.84
N ARG A 690 -6.38 5.89 -36.49
CA ARG A 690 -6.94 4.70 -35.84
C ARG A 690 -6.04 3.51 -36.15
N TRP A 691 -5.49 2.91 -35.11
CA TRP A 691 -4.67 1.71 -35.16
C TRP A 691 -5.52 0.52 -34.79
N ASN A 692 -5.29 -0.62 -35.43
CA ASN A 692 -5.86 -1.89 -35.00
C ASN A 692 -4.74 -2.71 -34.36
N LEU A 693 -4.85 -2.96 -33.05
CA LEU A 693 -3.78 -3.58 -32.24
C LEU A 693 -3.44 -5.01 -32.70
N ARG A 694 -4.39 -5.74 -33.29
CA ARG A 694 -4.16 -7.11 -33.78
C ARG A 694 -3.40 -7.16 -35.10
N THR A 695 -3.65 -6.18 -35.97
CA THR A 695 -3.10 -6.17 -37.34
C THR A 695 -1.89 -5.26 -37.50
N GLY A 696 -1.67 -4.32 -36.56
CA GLY A 696 -0.63 -3.31 -36.65
C GLY A 696 -0.86 -2.25 -37.74
N ILE A 697 -1.99 -2.30 -38.45
CA ILE A 697 -2.32 -1.39 -39.53
C ILE A 697 -2.91 -0.10 -38.95
N SER A 698 -2.40 1.05 -39.40
CA SER A 698 -3.06 2.35 -39.21
C SER A 698 -3.96 2.68 -40.38
N ALA A 699 -5.14 3.21 -40.08
CA ALA A 699 -5.91 4.02 -41.00
C ALA A 699 -5.78 5.48 -40.58
N GLU A 700 -5.22 6.32 -41.46
CA GLU A 700 -5.38 7.77 -41.35
C GLU A 700 -6.83 8.10 -41.70
N LEU A 701 -7.52 8.74 -40.76
CA LEU A 701 -8.89 9.17 -41.02
C LEU A 701 -8.84 10.46 -41.86
N PRO A 702 -9.75 10.64 -42.83
CA PRO A 702 -9.74 11.81 -43.70
C PRO A 702 -9.97 13.07 -42.86
N VAL A 703 -8.91 13.88 -42.70
CA VAL A 703 -8.96 15.16 -42.00
C VAL A 703 -8.62 16.26 -43.00
N PRO A 704 -9.40 17.34 -43.12
CA PRO A 704 -8.89 18.58 -43.69
C PRO A 704 -7.78 19.08 -42.76
N GLN A 705 -6.54 19.08 -43.25
CA GLN A 705 -5.35 19.49 -42.49
C GLN A 705 -5.63 20.78 -41.71
N THR A 706 -5.66 20.68 -40.38
CA THR A 706 -5.54 21.87 -39.54
C THR A 706 -4.12 22.38 -39.75
N SER A 707 -3.95 23.48 -40.46
CA SER A 707 -2.64 24.10 -40.72
C SER A 707 -1.98 24.70 -39.47
N GLN A 708 -2.46 24.36 -38.27
CA GLN A 708 -2.08 24.93 -36.98
C GLN A 708 -1.74 23.83 -35.98
N HIS A 709 -0.72 24.08 -35.16
CA HIS A 709 -0.28 23.18 -34.09
C HIS A 709 -1.34 23.02 -33.00
N ILE A 710 -1.48 21.79 -32.49
CA ILE A 710 -2.43 21.44 -31.44
C ILE A 710 -1.76 21.60 -30.08
N SER A 711 -2.35 22.43 -29.22
CA SER A 711 -1.82 22.63 -27.86
C SER A 711 -2.26 21.55 -26.88
N ALA A 712 -3.50 21.08 -27.00
CA ALA A 712 -4.07 20.02 -26.17
C ALA A 712 -5.15 19.26 -26.96
N ALA A 713 -5.32 17.97 -26.65
CA ALA A 713 -6.39 17.16 -27.21
C ALA A 713 -6.85 16.15 -26.18
N ASP A 714 -8.15 15.85 -26.20
CA ASP A 714 -8.73 14.79 -25.39
C ASP A 714 -9.84 14.07 -26.17
N ILE A 715 -10.13 12.84 -25.77
CA ILE A 715 -11.07 11.96 -26.46
C ILE A 715 -12.08 11.43 -25.45
N HIS A 716 -13.37 11.63 -25.73
CA HIS A 716 -14.43 11.16 -24.86
C HIS A 716 -14.50 9.63 -24.86
N SER A 717 -14.52 9.01 -23.68
CA SER A 717 -14.59 7.56 -23.43
C SER A 717 -15.69 6.82 -24.21
N THR A 718 -16.95 7.27 -24.14
CA THR A 718 -18.12 6.57 -24.72
C THR A 718 -18.74 7.27 -25.94
N GLY A 719 -18.69 8.60 -26.01
CA GLY A 719 -19.38 9.42 -27.01
C GLY A 719 -18.79 9.44 -28.42
N ASN A 720 -17.65 8.79 -28.66
CA ASN A 720 -16.94 8.84 -29.95
C ASN A 720 -16.67 10.28 -30.47
N VAL A 721 -16.35 11.20 -29.55
CA VAL A 721 -16.01 12.59 -29.85
C VAL A 721 -14.58 12.88 -29.43
N VAL A 722 -13.90 13.68 -30.24
CA VAL A 722 -12.53 14.16 -30.06
C VAL A 722 -12.57 15.69 -29.99
N THR A 723 -11.87 16.28 -29.03
CA THR A 723 -11.62 17.73 -28.99
C THR A 723 -10.18 18.04 -29.29
N LEU A 724 -9.95 19.00 -30.19
CA LEU A 724 -8.65 19.51 -30.54
C LEU A 724 -8.60 21.00 -30.21
N ALA A 725 -7.69 21.42 -29.33
CA ALA A 725 -7.40 22.82 -29.12
C ALA A 725 -6.28 23.28 -30.07
N THR A 726 -6.62 24.22 -30.94
CA THR A 726 -5.66 24.98 -31.74
C THR A 726 -5.34 26.31 -31.04
N SER A 727 -4.41 27.10 -31.57
CA SER A 727 -4.06 28.40 -30.97
C SER A 727 -5.24 29.37 -30.86
N ASN A 728 -6.22 29.27 -31.78
CA ASN A 728 -7.29 30.25 -31.93
C ASN A 728 -8.71 29.65 -31.85
N ALA A 729 -8.84 28.33 -31.75
CA ALA A 729 -10.14 27.65 -31.84
C ALA A 729 -10.16 26.29 -31.14
N LEU A 730 -11.33 25.91 -30.60
CA LEU A 730 -11.60 24.59 -30.04
C LEU A 730 -12.49 23.80 -31.00
N GLN A 731 -11.90 22.80 -31.66
CA GLN A 731 -12.58 21.96 -32.66
C GLN A 731 -13.11 20.68 -32.04
N PHE A 732 -14.39 20.40 -32.26
CA PHE A 732 -15.02 19.13 -31.89
C PHE A 732 -15.21 18.29 -33.16
N LYS A 733 -14.66 17.08 -33.14
CA LYS A 733 -14.71 16.13 -34.25
C LYS A 733 -15.25 14.78 -33.78
N THR A 734 -15.81 14.00 -34.68
CA THR A 734 -16.10 12.59 -34.41
C THR A 734 -14.80 11.79 -34.40
N CYS A 735 -14.80 10.62 -33.76
CA CYS A 735 -13.69 9.65 -33.86
C CYS A 735 -13.46 9.14 -35.30
N PHE A 736 -14.33 9.49 -36.25
CA PHE A 736 -14.22 9.16 -37.68
C PHE A 736 -13.61 10.30 -38.51
N GLY A 737 -13.40 11.48 -37.93
CA GLY A 737 -12.76 12.64 -38.58
C GLY A 737 -13.72 13.76 -38.98
N ASP A 738 -15.04 13.55 -38.88
CA ASP A 738 -16.05 14.55 -39.24
C ASP A 738 -16.04 15.72 -38.26
N LEU A 739 -16.03 16.95 -38.77
CA LEU A 739 -16.16 18.14 -37.93
C LEU A 739 -17.60 18.29 -37.46
N LEU A 740 -17.82 18.26 -36.14
CA LEU A 740 -19.13 18.53 -35.53
C LEU A 740 -19.39 20.03 -35.48
N PHE A 741 -18.52 20.77 -34.79
CA PHE A 741 -18.54 22.22 -34.71
C PHE A 741 -17.16 22.74 -34.25
N ASP A 742 -16.92 24.02 -34.47
CA ASP A 742 -15.70 24.72 -34.06
C ASP A 742 -16.07 25.96 -33.28
N ILE A 743 -15.51 26.12 -32.08
CA ILE A 743 -15.68 27.31 -31.27
C ILE A 743 -14.49 28.23 -31.52
N LYS A 744 -14.69 29.20 -32.41
CA LYS A 744 -13.74 30.29 -32.70
C LYS A 744 -14.12 31.51 -31.87
N ASN A 745 -13.30 31.89 -30.91
CA ASN A 745 -13.52 33.12 -30.15
C ASN A 745 -12.22 33.90 -30.05
N SER A 746 -12.21 35.14 -30.54
CA SER A 746 -11.02 36.01 -30.57
C SER A 746 -10.57 36.49 -29.19
N LYS A 747 -11.28 36.11 -28.13
CA LYS A 747 -11.02 36.49 -26.73
C LYS A 747 -10.45 35.36 -25.87
N PHE A 748 -10.28 34.14 -26.39
CA PHE A 748 -9.70 33.05 -25.62
C PHE A 748 -8.17 33.19 -25.57
N ALA A 749 -7.61 33.11 -24.37
CA ALA A 749 -6.19 32.81 -24.22
C ALA A 749 -5.90 31.39 -24.73
N GLN A 750 -4.63 31.08 -24.96
CA GLN A 750 -4.24 29.75 -25.43
C GLN A 750 -4.67 28.68 -24.40
N VAL A 751 -5.31 27.60 -24.87
CA VAL A 751 -5.72 26.47 -24.02
C VAL A 751 -4.49 25.74 -23.49
N SER A 752 -4.45 25.50 -22.18
CA SER A 752 -3.39 24.77 -21.50
C SER A 752 -3.75 23.30 -21.27
N CYS A 753 -4.98 23.01 -20.86
CA CYS A 753 -5.43 21.65 -20.57
C CYS A 753 -6.89 21.41 -20.98
N LEU A 754 -7.20 20.16 -21.31
CA LEU A 754 -8.52 19.67 -21.67
C LEU A 754 -8.78 18.35 -20.93
N SER A 755 -10.00 18.15 -20.43
CA SER A 755 -10.46 16.83 -19.99
C SER A 755 -11.96 16.69 -20.21
N PHE A 756 -12.35 15.61 -20.86
CA PHE A 756 -13.70 15.10 -20.89
C PHE A 756 -14.05 14.40 -19.58
N HIS A 757 -15.34 14.39 -19.27
CA HIS A 757 -15.90 13.53 -18.23
C HIS A 757 -16.04 12.10 -18.77
N GLN A 758 -15.85 11.09 -17.90
CA GLN A 758 -15.84 9.68 -18.31
C GLN A 758 -17.20 9.13 -18.78
N TYR A 759 -18.33 9.65 -18.31
CA TYR A 759 -19.66 9.18 -18.74
C TYR A 759 -20.62 10.26 -19.31
N ARG A 760 -20.49 11.51 -18.87
CA ARG A 760 -21.39 12.63 -19.19
C ARG A 760 -20.79 13.52 -20.29
N GLN A 761 -21.63 14.28 -20.99
CA GLN A 761 -21.23 15.28 -21.99
C GLN A 761 -20.70 16.55 -21.32
N LEU A 762 -19.59 16.44 -20.61
CA LEU A 762 -18.93 17.57 -19.97
C LEU A 762 -17.50 17.63 -20.46
N LEU A 763 -17.06 18.83 -20.84
CA LEU A 763 -15.67 19.13 -21.17
C LEU A 763 -15.20 20.29 -20.30
N GLY A 764 -14.15 20.05 -19.52
CA GLY A 764 -13.42 21.09 -18.80
C GLY A 764 -12.29 21.63 -19.65
N VAL A 765 -12.18 22.95 -19.73
CA VAL A 765 -11.15 23.67 -20.50
C VAL A 765 -10.43 24.66 -19.60
N GLY A 766 -9.12 24.49 -19.47
CA GLY A 766 -8.25 25.43 -18.78
C GLY A 766 -7.49 26.31 -19.77
N PHE A 767 -7.40 27.60 -19.47
CA PHE A 767 -6.71 28.59 -20.30
C PHE A 767 -5.45 29.13 -19.62
N LYS A 768 -4.43 29.51 -20.40
CA LYS A 768 -3.18 30.06 -19.87
C LYS A 768 -3.31 31.37 -19.09
N ASP A 769 -4.42 32.09 -19.25
CA ASP A 769 -4.72 33.31 -18.50
C ASP A 769 -5.28 33.05 -17.08
N GLY A 770 -5.41 31.78 -16.69
CA GLY A 770 -5.96 31.38 -15.39
C GLY A 770 -7.49 31.27 -15.36
N SER A 771 -8.16 31.40 -16.51
CA SER A 771 -9.60 31.16 -16.62
C SER A 771 -9.93 29.68 -16.82
N LEU A 772 -11.12 29.30 -16.37
CA LEU A 772 -11.67 27.95 -16.46
C LEU A 772 -13.07 28.01 -17.06
N SER A 773 -13.30 27.18 -18.08
CA SER A 773 -14.62 26.99 -18.68
C SER A 773 -15.07 25.54 -18.62
N ILE A 774 -16.37 25.35 -18.43
CA ILE A 774 -17.03 24.06 -18.59
C ILE A 774 -18.02 24.16 -19.76
N PHE A 775 -17.89 23.24 -20.70
CA PHE A 775 -18.83 23.06 -21.79
C PHE A 775 -19.72 21.86 -21.50
N THR A 776 -21.02 22.02 -21.70
CA THR A 776 -21.99 20.94 -21.52
C THR A 776 -22.85 20.76 -22.77
N GLY A 777 -23.25 19.52 -23.01
CA GLY A 777 -24.19 19.18 -24.08
C GLY A 777 -25.60 19.71 -23.76
N LYS A 778 -26.45 19.80 -24.78
CA LYS A 778 -27.88 20.10 -24.57
C LYS A 778 -28.54 18.92 -23.85
N THR A 779 -28.57 18.99 -22.52
CA THR A 779 -29.47 18.18 -21.72
C THR A 779 -30.76 18.96 -21.49
N ASN A 780 -31.91 18.34 -21.74
CA ASN A 780 -33.20 18.89 -21.35
C ASN A 780 -33.12 19.22 -19.86
N SER A 781 -33.27 20.50 -19.53
CA SER A 781 -32.99 21.12 -18.23
C SER A 781 -33.96 20.73 -17.10
N SER A 782 -34.37 19.46 -17.00
CA SER A 782 -35.41 19.03 -16.06
C SER A 782 -35.26 17.62 -15.50
N ALA A 783 -34.08 16.99 -15.57
CA ALA A 783 -33.85 15.69 -14.93
C ALA A 783 -32.39 15.55 -14.45
N VAL A 784 -32.05 16.29 -13.39
CA VAL A 784 -30.93 16.00 -12.49
C VAL A 784 -31.49 15.90 -11.09
#